data_AF-A0A0S4V1L0-F1
#
_entry.id   AF-A0A0S4V1L0-F1
#
_cell.length_a   1.000
_cell.length_b   1.000
_cell.length_c   1.000
_cell.angle_alpha   90.00
_cell.angle_beta   90.00
_cell.angle_gamma   90.00
#
_symmetry.space_group_name_H-M   'P 1'
#
loop_
_entity.id
_entity.type
_entity.pdbx_description
1 polymer ?
#
loop_
_entity_poly.entity_id
_entity_poly.type
_entity_poly.pdbx_seq_one_letter_code
_entity_poly.pdbx_strand_id
1 'polypeptide(L)'
;MLKTRITPATQPARTSTVAHPNGATESQTQPPQVSGPRARTADRNFTNLPTRHAGARALKQPVKLTRAASKVDTRALAAAAIQPGLSARLESMRQYLAELKTAAHADPNLRVETPGHRDAEFLDLLVAVENARHPKLALSAHTISLNALNTTNPAAVASLARNLETSMRSREPWHAVVDIGGHAMALSVRHHPEQPRQISMIVVNSAGEHLSVPEWNLMATLLAGHLNHKLEQAGDPKGVRIVLHCLNTGIQKTNHGGAIFALSAVKAMPGDEDIGKLHAHALSEAGKHADAVDVHVIDETPLLGPRFFKHMTHAFGLERMLTNRPDLRTAPVNKKTGLPLAQYQSQHLRPHRLLQHVRETSSTSYEDKRLQLYERAITHLASARVEALTDHLDALRRARKGKADMPAPRDAEFLDLLVEVENKLDPQLRLSAHKIDAPRLAVRDPGAIASLAPVVADGVRGGGDWHATLDIGDGHHVAVAVRHDAAHPTHVSLAVLDGAGSPFSPANWRDLASAVAKCLDAAGNGRTCKVWLTYVDASSQATASNSALFALRATKEMKESGLQHDGLIDQMHKNALNLARSAQTAVSLGKYGGPAPLDPEYGTGGGADRYSLDGILREEHIKMYKHAIRHFERAKEPAPERH
;
A
#
# COMPACT_ATOMS: atom_id res chain seq x y z
N MET A 1 -42.51 -27.73 19.32
CA MET A 1 -43.46 -27.46 20.41
C MET A 1 -42.72 -26.76 21.55
N LEU A 2 -43.37 -25.72 22.09
CA LEU A 2 -43.14 -24.87 23.28
C LEU A 2 -41.75 -24.28 23.62
N LYS A 3 -41.77 -22.93 23.59
CA LYS A 3 -40.79 -21.93 24.01
C LYS A 3 -40.99 -21.58 25.49
N THR A 4 -39.95 -21.11 26.17
CA THR A 4 -40.09 -20.04 27.18
C THR A 4 -38.85 -19.15 27.26
N ARG A 5 -39.14 -17.87 27.51
CA ARG A 5 -38.35 -16.65 27.34
C ARG A 5 -38.08 -16.07 28.73
N ILE A 6 -36.92 -15.46 28.99
CA ILE A 6 -36.76 -14.51 30.11
C ILE A 6 -35.93 -13.30 29.65
N THR A 7 -36.41 -12.11 29.99
CA THR A 7 -35.72 -10.80 29.94
C THR A 7 -36.37 -9.92 31.04
N PRO A 8 -35.83 -8.73 31.39
CA PRO A 8 -35.14 -8.46 32.66
C PRO A 8 -35.88 -7.46 33.57
N ALA A 9 -35.33 -7.17 34.76
CA ALA A 9 -35.84 -6.15 35.69
C ALA A 9 -34.80 -5.08 36.03
N THR A 10 -35.31 -3.87 36.21
CA THR A 10 -34.66 -2.55 36.25
C THR A 10 -34.71 -2.00 37.69
N GLN A 11 -33.59 -1.47 38.21
CA GLN A 11 -33.40 -0.38 39.21
C GLN A 11 -34.20 -0.34 40.55
N PRO A 12 -33.66 0.28 41.65
CA PRO A 12 -33.62 1.75 41.75
C PRO A 12 -32.44 2.39 42.51
N ALA A 13 -32.30 3.70 42.29
CA ALA A 13 -31.44 4.64 43.02
C ALA A 13 -32.05 5.05 44.37
N ARG A 14 -31.21 5.36 45.37
CA ARG A 14 -31.55 6.26 46.49
C ARG A 14 -30.34 7.08 46.95
N THR A 15 -30.60 8.37 47.08
CA THR A 15 -29.84 9.44 47.73
C THR A 15 -30.11 9.44 49.25
N SER A 16 -29.13 9.87 50.07
CA SER A 16 -29.37 10.71 51.26
C SER A 16 -28.07 11.22 51.89
N THR A 17 -28.12 12.52 52.16
CA THR A 17 -27.19 13.42 52.87
C THR A 17 -27.46 13.47 54.38
N VAL A 18 -26.62 14.26 55.10
CA VAL A 18 -26.74 14.84 56.47
C VAL A 18 -25.90 14.10 57.53
N ALA A 19 -25.14 14.70 58.47
CA ALA A 19 -24.44 15.98 58.67
C ALA A 19 -23.62 15.86 60.00
N HIS A 20 -22.43 16.49 60.07
CA HIS A 20 -21.74 17.28 61.15
C HIS A 20 -21.96 16.98 62.68
N PRO A 21 -21.02 17.34 63.62
CA PRO A 21 -20.44 18.70 63.71
C PRO A 21 -19.10 19.00 64.47
N ASN A 22 -18.68 20.27 64.31
CA ASN A 22 -18.11 21.24 65.27
C ASN A 22 -16.58 21.46 65.50
N GLY A 23 -16.24 22.77 65.46
CA GLY A 23 -15.05 23.44 66.01
C GLY A 23 -14.55 24.58 65.08
N ALA A 24 -15.19 25.77 65.01
CA ALA A 24 -14.93 26.98 65.84
C ALA A 24 -13.58 27.66 65.49
N THR A 25 -13.37 28.96 65.23
CA THR A 25 -14.10 30.26 65.11
C THR A 25 -13.00 31.22 64.59
N GLU A 26 -13.21 32.19 63.68
CA GLU A 26 -13.50 33.59 64.01
C GLU A 26 -13.61 34.45 62.74
N SER A 27 -14.49 35.45 62.86
CA SER A 27 -14.99 36.39 61.87
C SER A 27 -14.11 37.63 61.72
N GLN A 28 -14.24 38.38 60.60
CA GLN A 28 -14.76 39.77 60.63
C GLN A 28 -14.93 40.43 59.23
N THR A 29 -16.18 40.82 58.97
CA THR A 29 -16.74 42.05 58.33
C THR A 29 -16.51 42.45 56.84
N GLN A 30 -17.64 42.74 56.18
CA GLN A 30 -17.94 43.31 54.82
C GLN A 30 -18.31 44.84 54.92
N PRO A 31 -18.68 45.64 53.88
CA PRO A 31 -18.59 45.60 52.38
C PRO A 31 -18.16 46.99 51.73
N PRO A 32 -18.71 47.52 50.59
CA PRO A 32 -18.30 47.41 49.17
C PRO A 32 -17.87 48.74 48.46
N GLN A 33 -17.25 48.70 47.26
CA GLN A 33 -17.45 49.61 46.07
C GLN A 33 -16.34 49.43 44.98
N VAL A 34 -16.65 49.03 43.73
CA VAL A 34 -16.90 49.80 42.47
C VAL A 34 -15.65 50.19 41.63
N SER A 35 -15.58 49.60 40.42
CA SER A 35 -15.01 50.07 39.13
C SER A 35 -13.48 50.17 38.86
N GLY A 36 -13.02 49.45 37.81
CA GLY A 36 -11.83 49.77 37.00
C GLY A 36 -11.03 48.56 36.47
N PRO A 37 -10.69 48.47 35.16
CA PRO A 37 -10.25 47.22 34.53
C PRO A 37 -8.77 46.92 34.83
N ARG A 38 -8.51 45.78 35.47
CA ARG A 38 -7.15 45.32 35.78
C ARG A 38 -6.62 44.46 34.62
N ALA A 39 -5.51 44.90 34.04
CA ALA A 39 -4.70 44.16 33.10
C ALA A 39 -4.40 42.75 33.65
N ARG A 40 -4.86 41.72 32.95
CA ARG A 40 -4.50 40.33 33.25
C ARG A 40 -3.23 40.00 32.51
N THR A 41 -2.16 39.90 33.29
CA THR A 41 -0.93 39.13 33.03
C THR A 41 -1.25 37.82 32.31
N ALA A 42 -0.93 37.77 31.03
CA ALA A 42 -0.64 36.55 30.29
C ALA A 42 0.86 36.54 29.95
N ASP A 43 1.40 35.34 29.83
CA ASP A 43 2.74 35.01 29.33
C ASP A 43 3.94 35.25 30.25
N ARG A 44 4.22 34.24 31.07
CA ARG A 44 5.57 33.96 31.59
C ARG A 44 6.03 32.50 31.43
N ASN A 45 5.25 31.64 30.76
CA ASN A 45 5.58 30.21 30.63
C ASN A 45 6.11 29.78 29.24
N PHE A 46 6.37 30.72 28.32
CA PHE A 46 6.94 30.39 26.99
C PHE A 46 8.30 31.03 26.70
N THR A 47 8.87 31.82 27.62
CA THR A 47 10.16 32.49 27.41
C THR A 47 11.39 31.63 27.74
N ASN A 48 11.21 30.41 28.24
CA ASN A 48 12.32 29.51 28.57
C ASN A 48 12.12 28.12 27.93
N LEU A 49 12.12 28.06 26.60
CA LEU A 49 12.46 26.83 25.89
C LEU A 49 13.84 27.04 25.26
N PRO A 50 14.86 26.25 25.65
CA PRO A 50 16.16 26.37 25.03
C PRO A 50 16.03 26.01 23.55
N THR A 51 16.65 26.82 22.69
CA THR A 51 17.04 26.48 21.31
C THR A 51 17.89 25.22 21.33
N ARG A 52 17.25 24.05 21.44
CA ARG A 52 17.87 22.74 21.32
C ARG A 52 17.24 22.05 20.13
N HIS A 53 18.06 21.82 19.12
CA HIS A 53 17.95 20.79 18.10
C HIS A 53 16.68 19.92 18.23
N ALA A 54 15.61 20.31 17.54
CA ALA A 54 14.52 19.40 17.22
C ALA A 54 15.08 18.39 16.20
N GLY A 55 15.88 17.46 16.71
CA GLY A 55 16.47 16.37 15.96
C GLY A 55 15.36 15.46 15.43
N ALA A 56 15.31 15.35 14.11
CA ALA A 56 15.17 14.08 13.39
C ALA A 56 14.16 13.06 13.96
N ARG A 57 12.92 13.47 14.22
CA ARG A 57 11.85 12.54 14.62
C ARG A 57 10.67 12.53 13.65
N ALA A 58 10.96 12.57 12.35
CA ALA A 58 10.03 12.18 11.28
C ALA A 58 10.74 11.85 9.95
N LEU A 59 12.04 11.56 9.96
CA LEU A 59 12.69 11.00 8.78
C LEU A 59 12.20 9.56 8.67
N LYS A 60 11.31 9.29 7.70
CA LYS A 60 11.09 7.95 7.16
C LYS A 60 12.45 7.26 7.10
N GLN A 61 12.57 6.08 7.71
CA GLN A 61 13.84 5.36 7.66
C GLN A 61 14.29 5.32 6.19
N PRO A 62 15.55 5.69 5.87
CA PRO A 62 16.01 5.69 4.50
C PRO A 62 15.74 4.31 3.90
N VAL A 63 15.20 4.27 2.69
CA VAL A 63 14.97 2.99 2.01
C VAL A 63 16.33 2.35 1.82
N LYS A 64 16.68 1.40 2.69
CA LYS A 64 17.87 0.56 2.50
C LYS A 64 17.57 -0.38 1.35
N LEU A 65 17.93 0.05 0.14
CA LEU A 65 17.92 -0.78 -1.05
C LEU A 65 19.12 -1.73 -0.99
N THR A 66 19.00 -2.83 -0.25
CA THR A 66 19.91 -3.96 -0.47
C THR A 66 19.67 -4.49 -1.87
N ARG A 67 20.71 -4.53 -2.72
CA ARG A 67 20.63 -5.20 -4.03
C ARG A 67 20.06 -6.60 -3.81
N ALA A 68 18.94 -6.89 -4.44
CA ALA A 68 18.42 -8.24 -4.37
C ALA A 68 19.43 -9.20 -5.02
N ALA A 69 19.83 -10.25 -4.32
CA ALA A 69 20.73 -11.26 -4.87
C ALA A 69 20.18 -11.76 -6.22
N SER A 70 21.01 -11.64 -7.26
CA SER A 70 20.67 -11.61 -8.68
C SER A 70 20.07 -12.91 -9.23
N LYS A 71 18.75 -13.10 -9.09
CA LYS A 71 17.98 -14.13 -9.81
C LYS A 71 16.61 -13.65 -10.32
N VAL A 72 16.36 -12.35 -10.33
CA VAL A 72 15.02 -11.80 -10.65
C VAL A 72 15.19 -10.82 -11.79
N ASP A 73 14.44 -11.06 -12.86
CA ASP A 73 14.34 -10.10 -13.95
C ASP A 73 13.46 -8.94 -13.49
N THR A 74 14.12 -7.87 -13.08
CA THR A 74 13.50 -6.62 -12.65
C THR A 74 12.76 -5.91 -13.79
N ARG A 75 13.08 -6.19 -15.05
CA ARG A 75 12.27 -5.71 -16.20
C ARG A 75 10.91 -6.38 -16.26
N ALA A 76 10.82 -7.66 -15.86
CA ALA A 76 9.54 -8.33 -15.71
C ALA A 76 8.68 -7.72 -14.58
N LEU A 77 9.27 -6.91 -13.70
CA LEU A 77 8.58 -6.13 -12.68
C LEU A 77 8.26 -4.70 -13.09
N ALA A 78 8.66 -4.24 -14.29
CA ALA A 78 8.48 -2.85 -14.70
C ALA A 78 7.02 -2.40 -14.59
N ALA A 79 6.07 -3.23 -15.05
CA ALA A 79 4.64 -2.93 -14.96
C ALA A 79 4.15 -2.82 -13.50
N ALA A 80 4.64 -3.67 -12.61
CA ALA A 80 4.30 -3.61 -11.18
C ALA A 80 4.94 -2.40 -10.50
N ALA A 81 6.17 -2.05 -10.87
CA ALA A 81 6.97 -0.97 -10.30
C ALA A 81 6.40 0.43 -10.59
N ILE A 82 5.55 0.54 -11.62
CA ILE A 82 4.99 1.82 -12.09
C ILE A 82 3.50 1.95 -11.78
N GLN A 83 2.93 0.99 -11.05
CA GLN A 83 1.52 1.05 -10.67
C GLN A 83 1.24 2.32 -9.84
N PRO A 84 0.15 3.05 -10.15
CA PRO A 84 -0.28 4.18 -9.34
C PRO A 84 -0.46 3.78 -7.87
N GLY A 85 0.07 4.60 -6.95
CA GLY A 85 -0.03 4.34 -5.51
C GLY A 85 0.91 3.25 -4.97
N LEU A 86 1.79 2.67 -5.79
CA LEU A 86 2.75 1.64 -5.33
C LEU A 86 3.60 2.12 -4.16
N SER A 87 4.03 3.39 -4.12
CA SER A 87 4.81 3.94 -3.00
C SER A 87 4.08 3.78 -1.66
N ALA A 88 2.80 4.17 -1.59
CA ALA A 88 1.98 4.03 -0.39
C ALA A 88 1.74 2.55 -0.03
N ARG A 89 1.56 1.69 -1.04
CA ARG A 89 1.43 0.24 -0.84
C ARG A 89 2.73 -0.38 -0.30
N LEU A 90 3.90 0.02 -0.82
CA LEU A 90 5.20 -0.45 -0.32
C LEU A 90 5.45 -0.01 1.12
N GLU A 91 5.05 1.21 1.48
CA GLU A 91 5.13 1.65 2.88
C GLU A 91 4.21 0.84 3.78
N SER A 92 2.98 0.57 3.32
CA SER A 92 2.05 -0.31 4.02
C SER A 92 2.59 -1.74 4.18
N MET A 93 3.28 -2.27 3.16
CA MET A 93 3.96 -3.57 3.25
C MET A 93 5.12 -3.54 4.24
N ARG A 94 5.90 -2.46 4.32
CA ARG A 94 6.99 -2.31 5.30
C ARG A 94 6.45 -2.26 6.72
N GLN A 95 5.39 -1.49 6.94
CA GLN A 95 4.71 -1.40 8.23
C GLN A 95 4.17 -2.77 8.64
N TYR A 96 3.49 -3.47 7.73
CA TYR A 96 3.00 -4.82 8.00
C TYR A 96 4.13 -5.81 8.27
N LEU A 97 5.24 -5.74 7.51
CA LEU A 97 6.43 -6.55 7.79
C LEU A 97 7.03 -6.25 9.17
N ALA A 98 7.04 -4.99 9.61
CA ALA A 98 7.52 -4.62 10.94
C ALA A 98 6.62 -5.17 12.04
N GLU A 99 5.30 -5.15 11.85
CA GLU A 99 4.31 -5.78 12.75
C GLU A 99 4.53 -7.29 12.83
N LEU A 100 4.67 -7.96 11.68
CA LEU A 100 4.97 -9.39 11.60
C LEU A 100 6.29 -9.73 12.31
N LYS A 101 7.34 -8.93 12.10
CA LYS A 101 8.64 -9.12 12.77
C LYS A 101 8.55 -8.89 14.28
N THR A 102 7.75 -7.92 14.70
CA THR A 102 7.54 -7.64 16.13
C THR A 102 6.83 -8.82 16.78
N ALA A 103 5.72 -9.29 16.20
CA ALA A 103 5.02 -10.48 16.70
C ALA A 103 5.90 -11.75 16.67
N ALA A 104 6.75 -11.86 15.65
CA ALA A 104 7.66 -12.98 15.46
C ALA A 104 8.80 -13.05 16.49
N HIS A 105 9.28 -11.90 16.98
CA HIS A 105 10.50 -11.80 17.78
C HIS A 105 10.30 -11.12 19.15
N ALA A 106 9.07 -10.76 19.54
CA ALA A 106 8.80 -10.11 20.82
C ALA A 106 9.17 -11.00 22.01
N ASP A 107 8.95 -12.31 21.91
CA ASP A 107 9.37 -13.31 22.90
C ASP A 107 10.08 -14.47 22.18
N PRO A 108 11.37 -14.75 22.47
CA PRO A 108 12.08 -15.86 21.85
C PRO A 108 11.49 -17.24 22.18
N ASN A 109 10.72 -17.33 23.27
CA ASN A 109 10.12 -18.57 23.76
C ASN A 109 8.64 -18.72 23.38
N LEU A 110 8.01 -17.69 22.83
CA LEU A 110 6.60 -17.72 22.47
C LEU A 110 6.33 -16.97 21.16
N ARG A 111 5.82 -17.69 20.18
CA ARG A 111 5.31 -17.06 18.96
C ARG A 111 3.89 -16.56 19.18
N VAL A 112 3.62 -15.31 18.83
CA VAL A 112 2.29 -14.71 18.91
C VAL A 112 1.75 -14.52 17.51
N GLU A 113 0.53 -15.02 17.29
CA GLU A 113 -0.18 -14.82 16.04
C GLU A 113 -0.56 -13.34 15.86
N THR A 114 -0.19 -12.74 14.72
CA THR A 114 -0.59 -11.36 14.40
C THR A 114 -2.07 -11.34 14.00
N PRO A 115 -2.93 -10.55 14.68
CA PRO A 115 -4.31 -10.33 14.23
C PRO A 115 -4.34 -9.59 12.88
N GLY A 116 -5.24 -10.01 11.98
CA GLY A 116 -5.46 -9.34 10.70
C GLY A 116 -4.68 -9.95 9.53
N HIS A 117 -5.40 -10.65 8.65
CA HIS A 117 -4.85 -11.15 7.39
C HIS A 117 -4.82 -10.06 6.34
N ARG A 118 -3.68 -9.37 6.26
CA ARG A 118 -3.42 -8.39 5.20
C ARG A 118 -2.73 -9.02 3.99
N ASP A 119 -2.48 -10.33 4.01
CA ASP A 119 -1.85 -11.05 2.90
C ASP A 119 -2.60 -10.88 1.57
N ALA A 120 -3.93 -10.83 1.61
CA ALA A 120 -4.75 -10.59 0.43
C ALA A 120 -4.58 -9.17 -0.15
N GLU A 121 -4.29 -8.15 0.68
CA GLU A 121 -4.10 -6.75 0.24
C GLU A 121 -2.87 -6.56 -0.66
N PHE A 122 -1.90 -7.47 -0.56
CA PHE A 122 -0.62 -7.41 -1.25
C PHE A 122 -0.38 -8.61 -2.19
N LEU A 123 -1.38 -9.47 -2.38
CA LEU A 123 -1.22 -10.72 -3.12
C LEU A 123 -0.78 -10.50 -4.57
N ASP A 124 -1.33 -9.49 -5.25
CA ASP A 124 -0.93 -9.09 -6.61
C ASP A 124 0.56 -8.72 -6.69
N LEU A 125 1.09 -8.00 -5.70
CA LEU A 125 2.50 -7.63 -5.63
C LEU A 125 3.39 -8.84 -5.34
N LEU A 126 2.95 -9.74 -4.45
CA LEU A 126 3.63 -11.00 -4.18
C LEU A 126 3.67 -11.89 -5.43
N VAL A 127 2.56 -11.97 -6.18
CA VAL A 127 2.45 -12.72 -7.44
C VAL A 127 3.38 -12.13 -8.50
N ALA A 128 3.40 -10.81 -8.69
CA ALA A 128 4.29 -10.16 -9.65
C ALA A 128 5.76 -10.51 -9.39
N VAL A 129 6.18 -10.44 -8.12
CA VAL A 129 7.56 -10.80 -7.71
C VAL A 129 7.86 -12.27 -7.93
N GLU A 130 6.91 -13.17 -7.68
CA GLU A 130 7.13 -14.59 -7.92
C GLU A 130 7.12 -14.95 -9.43
N ASN A 131 6.37 -14.24 -10.28
CA ASN A 131 6.47 -14.38 -11.74
C ASN A 131 7.81 -13.90 -12.30
N ALA A 132 8.32 -12.76 -11.83
CA ALA A 132 9.64 -12.29 -12.23
C ALA A 132 10.78 -13.25 -11.83
N ARG A 133 10.55 -14.08 -10.81
CA ARG A 133 11.48 -15.12 -10.33
C ARG A 133 11.33 -16.43 -11.08
N HIS A 134 10.11 -16.75 -11.47
CA HIS A 134 9.73 -18.02 -12.05
C HIS A 134 8.74 -17.79 -13.20
N PRO A 135 9.19 -17.28 -14.36
CA PRO A 135 8.29 -16.88 -15.46
C PRO A 135 7.39 -18.02 -15.94
N LYS A 136 7.90 -19.27 -15.88
CA LYS A 136 7.14 -20.48 -16.21
C LYS A 136 5.95 -20.78 -15.28
N LEU A 137 5.82 -20.09 -14.14
CA LEU A 137 4.63 -20.22 -13.31
C LEU A 137 3.41 -19.63 -14.00
N ALA A 138 3.57 -18.55 -14.77
CA ALA A 138 2.45 -17.78 -15.31
C ALA A 138 1.35 -17.55 -14.25
N LEU A 139 1.76 -17.06 -13.08
CA LEU A 139 0.94 -16.97 -11.88
C LEU A 139 -0.04 -15.79 -11.98
N SER A 140 -1.31 -16.02 -11.66
CA SER A 140 -2.31 -14.97 -11.47
C SER A 140 -2.95 -15.02 -10.08
N ALA A 141 -3.68 -13.97 -9.71
CA ALA A 141 -4.49 -13.92 -8.50
C ALA A 141 -5.94 -13.58 -8.87
N HIS A 142 -6.89 -14.33 -8.31
CA HIS A 142 -8.31 -14.13 -8.55
C HIS A 142 -9.08 -14.17 -7.24
N THR A 143 -10.01 -13.25 -7.06
CA THR A 143 -10.94 -13.22 -5.92
C THR A 143 -12.34 -13.52 -6.42
N ILE A 144 -13.02 -14.45 -5.74
CA ILE A 144 -14.39 -14.88 -6.02
C ILE A 144 -15.22 -14.60 -4.76
N SER A 145 -16.28 -13.82 -4.93
CA SER A 145 -17.25 -13.61 -3.85
C SER A 145 -18.08 -14.86 -3.68
N LEU A 146 -18.02 -15.49 -2.50
CA LEU A 146 -18.83 -16.66 -2.18
C LEU A 146 -20.33 -16.35 -2.28
N ASN A 147 -20.75 -15.15 -1.86
CA ASN A 147 -22.14 -14.73 -2.01
C ASN A 147 -22.57 -14.65 -3.48
N ALA A 148 -21.73 -14.02 -4.33
CA ALA A 148 -22.04 -13.91 -5.76
C ALA A 148 -22.03 -15.28 -6.45
N LEU A 149 -21.14 -16.19 -6.04
CA LEU A 149 -21.11 -17.57 -6.50
C LEU A 149 -22.42 -18.28 -6.14
N ASN A 150 -22.86 -18.20 -4.88
CA ASN A 150 -24.08 -18.85 -4.40
C ASN A 150 -25.37 -18.29 -5.02
N THR A 151 -25.36 -17.04 -5.47
CA THR A 151 -26.45 -16.45 -6.28
C THR A 151 -26.32 -16.73 -7.78
N THR A 152 -25.48 -17.69 -8.17
CA THR A 152 -25.19 -18.10 -9.56
C THR A 152 -24.80 -16.95 -10.50
N ASN A 153 -24.23 -15.87 -9.97
CA ASN A 153 -23.89 -14.68 -10.74
C ASN A 153 -22.63 -14.94 -11.60
N PRO A 154 -22.72 -14.89 -12.94
CA PRO A 154 -21.55 -15.13 -13.82
C PRO A 154 -20.39 -14.15 -13.59
N ALA A 155 -20.67 -12.96 -13.06
CA ALA A 155 -19.65 -11.98 -12.71
C ALA A 155 -18.70 -12.48 -11.61
N ALA A 156 -19.13 -13.43 -10.76
CA ALA A 156 -18.33 -13.96 -9.67
C ALA A 156 -17.03 -14.61 -10.16
N VAL A 157 -17.06 -15.25 -11.34
CA VAL A 157 -15.91 -15.97 -11.91
C VAL A 157 -15.25 -15.25 -13.08
N ALA A 158 -15.70 -14.04 -13.43
CA ALA A 158 -15.30 -13.36 -14.67
C ALA A 158 -13.79 -13.09 -14.77
N SER A 159 -13.11 -12.83 -13.65
CA SER A 159 -11.66 -12.65 -13.64
C SER A 159 -10.92 -13.94 -14.02
N LEU A 160 -11.32 -15.06 -13.41
CA LEU A 160 -10.74 -16.37 -13.66
C LEU A 160 -11.09 -16.87 -15.08
N ALA A 161 -12.33 -16.65 -15.52
CA ALA A 161 -12.81 -17.04 -16.84
C ALA A 161 -12.06 -16.33 -17.98
N ARG A 162 -11.75 -15.03 -17.84
CA ARG A 162 -10.95 -14.29 -18.84
C ARG A 162 -9.53 -14.85 -18.97
N ASN A 163 -8.93 -15.30 -17.86
CA ASN A 163 -7.61 -15.92 -17.91
C ASN A 163 -7.68 -17.29 -18.60
N LEU A 164 -8.72 -18.09 -18.29
CA LEU A 164 -9.00 -19.35 -19.00
C LEU A 164 -9.25 -19.16 -20.50
N GLU A 165 -9.94 -18.08 -20.90
CA GLU A 165 -10.18 -17.74 -22.31
C GLU A 165 -8.84 -17.49 -23.02
N THR A 166 -7.96 -16.72 -22.38
CA THR A 166 -6.63 -16.39 -22.91
C THR A 166 -5.74 -17.63 -23.00
N SER A 167 -5.75 -18.48 -21.97
CA SER A 167 -4.97 -19.72 -21.96
C SER A 167 -5.52 -20.79 -22.89
N MET A 168 -6.83 -20.83 -23.14
CA MET A 168 -7.43 -21.74 -24.12
C MET A 168 -6.92 -21.47 -25.53
N ARG A 169 -6.65 -20.20 -25.88
CA ARG A 169 -6.07 -19.81 -27.17
C ARG A 169 -4.58 -20.15 -27.25
N SER A 170 -3.81 -19.84 -26.21
CA SER A 170 -2.35 -20.06 -26.19
C SER A 170 -1.94 -21.51 -25.90
N ARG A 171 -2.81 -22.29 -25.25
CA ARG A 171 -2.60 -23.67 -24.77
C ARG A 171 -1.50 -23.82 -23.72
N GLU A 172 -0.99 -22.70 -23.22
CA GLU A 172 0.07 -22.69 -22.21
C GLU A 172 -0.49 -23.04 -20.83
N PRO A 173 0.22 -23.87 -20.04
CA PRO A 173 -0.14 -24.13 -18.66
C PRO A 173 0.11 -22.88 -17.81
N TRP A 174 -0.73 -22.67 -16.81
CA TRP A 174 -0.61 -21.54 -15.90
C TRP A 174 -1.17 -21.89 -14.53
N HIS A 175 -0.90 -21.01 -13.57
CA HIS A 175 -1.28 -21.25 -12.18
C HIS A 175 -1.91 -20.01 -11.56
N ALA A 176 -2.71 -20.21 -10.52
CA ALA A 176 -3.38 -19.14 -9.81
C ALA A 176 -3.34 -19.32 -8.30
N VAL A 177 -3.42 -18.20 -7.58
CA VAL A 177 -4.02 -18.16 -6.26
C VAL A 177 -5.48 -17.73 -6.42
N VAL A 178 -6.42 -18.57 -5.99
CA VAL A 178 -7.86 -18.27 -6.02
C VAL A 178 -8.33 -18.07 -4.58
N ASP A 179 -8.78 -16.86 -4.26
CA ASP A 179 -9.39 -16.50 -2.98
C ASP A 179 -10.91 -16.57 -3.11
N ILE A 180 -11.55 -17.45 -2.31
CA ILE A 180 -13.00 -17.60 -2.28
C ILE A 180 -13.50 -17.24 -0.87
N GLY A 181 -14.11 -16.07 -0.75
CA GLY A 181 -14.65 -15.59 0.53
C GLY A 181 -13.60 -15.41 1.64
N GLY A 182 -12.36 -15.03 1.30
CA GLY A 182 -11.25 -14.86 2.24
C GLY A 182 -10.39 -16.10 2.41
N HIS A 183 -10.65 -17.17 1.64
CA HIS A 183 -9.90 -18.42 1.68
C HIS A 183 -9.12 -18.63 0.39
N ALA A 184 -7.81 -18.47 0.46
CA ALA A 184 -6.92 -18.57 -0.68
C ALA A 184 -6.38 -20.00 -0.89
N MET A 185 -6.52 -20.50 -2.12
CA MET A 185 -6.13 -21.83 -2.56
C MET A 185 -5.22 -21.75 -3.79
N ALA A 186 -4.42 -22.79 -4.01
CA ALA A 186 -3.57 -22.91 -5.19
C ALA A 186 -4.35 -23.58 -6.33
N LEU A 187 -4.23 -23.08 -7.55
CA LEU A 187 -4.83 -23.64 -8.76
C LEU A 187 -3.75 -23.86 -9.82
N SER A 188 -3.77 -25.03 -10.46
CA SER A 188 -3.02 -25.35 -11.68
C SER A 188 -3.98 -25.65 -12.81
N VAL A 189 -3.71 -25.12 -14.00
CA VAL A 189 -4.57 -25.27 -15.18
C VAL A 189 -3.77 -25.78 -16.37
N ARG A 190 -4.33 -26.75 -17.09
CA ARG A 190 -3.83 -27.23 -18.38
C ARG A 190 -4.96 -27.44 -19.37
N HIS A 191 -4.63 -27.27 -20.65
CA HIS A 191 -5.52 -27.54 -21.77
C HIS A 191 -5.06 -28.80 -22.50
N HIS A 192 -5.98 -29.56 -23.10
CA HIS A 192 -5.60 -30.65 -23.98
C HIS A 192 -4.88 -30.08 -25.22
N PRO A 193 -3.72 -30.62 -25.62
CA PRO A 193 -2.86 -30.03 -26.66
C PRO A 193 -3.55 -29.92 -28.04
N GLU A 194 -4.40 -30.89 -28.35
CA GLU A 194 -5.16 -30.94 -29.61
C GLU A 194 -6.61 -30.44 -29.49
N GLN A 195 -7.16 -30.42 -28.26
CA GLN A 195 -8.56 -30.12 -28.00
C GLN A 195 -8.66 -29.08 -26.89
N PRO A 196 -8.26 -27.82 -27.13
CA PRO A 196 -8.06 -26.81 -26.07
C PRO A 196 -9.30 -26.50 -25.21
N ARG A 197 -10.50 -26.91 -25.68
CA ARG A 197 -11.78 -26.83 -24.97
C ARG A 197 -11.90 -27.86 -23.83
N GLN A 198 -11.05 -28.88 -23.80
CA GLN A 198 -10.89 -29.80 -22.68
C GLN A 198 -9.86 -29.23 -21.71
N ILE A 199 -10.30 -28.95 -20.50
CA ILE A 199 -9.55 -28.19 -19.50
C ILE A 199 -9.45 -29.04 -18.24
N SER A 200 -8.23 -29.23 -17.76
CA SER A 200 -7.97 -29.82 -16.45
C SER A 200 -7.60 -28.72 -15.46
N MET A 201 -8.29 -28.71 -14.33
CA MET A 201 -8.05 -27.81 -13.21
C MET A 201 -7.73 -28.63 -11.97
N ILE A 202 -6.63 -28.31 -11.30
CA ILE A 202 -6.25 -28.97 -10.03
C ILE A 202 -6.10 -27.89 -8.97
N VAL A 203 -6.93 -27.97 -7.93
CA VAL A 203 -6.89 -27.11 -6.76
C VAL A 203 -6.16 -27.85 -5.63
N VAL A 204 -5.23 -27.19 -4.98
CA VAL A 204 -4.65 -27.65 -3.70
C VAL A 204 -5.07 -26.68 -2.62
N ASN A 205 -5.80 -27.22 -1.64
CA ASN A 205 -6.31 -26.50 -0.50
C ASN A 205 -5.50 -26.86 0.75
N SER A 206 -4.94 -25.84 1.41
CA SER A 206 -4.15 -26.02 2.63
C SER A 206 -5.01 -26.29 3.85
N ALA A 207 -6.23 -25.77 3.89
CA ALA A 207 -7.19 -26.10 4.94
C ALA A 207 -7.96 -27.39 4.60
N GLY A 208 -8.92 -27.76 5.47
CA GLY A 208 -9.92 -28.77 5.15
C GLY A 208 -10.95 -28.27 4.13
N GLU A 209 -12.02 -29.04 3.90
CA GLU A 209 -13.11 -28.69 2.97
C GLU A 209 -13.68 -27.29 3.26
N HIS A 210 -13.48 -26.36 2.31
CA HIS A 210 -14.01 -24.99 2.37
C HIS A 210 -15.21 -24.77 1.45
N LEU A 211 -15.26 -25.52 0.35
CA LEU A 211 -16.40 -25.58 -0.56
C LEU A 211 -16.86 -27.03 -0.67
N SER A 212 -18.17 -27.21 -0.66
CA SER A 212 -18.85 -28.46 -0.96
C SER A 212 -18.73 -28.83 -2.44
N VAL A 213 -18.94 -30.11 -2.77
CA VAL A 213 -18.95 -30.58 -4.18
C VAL A 213 -19.92 -29.77 -5.05
N PRO A 214 -21.15 -29.43 -4.62
CA PRO A 214 -22.05 -28.56 -5.39
C PRO A 214 -21.50 -27.16 -5.67
N GLU A 215 -20.78 -26.54 -4.72
CA GLU A 215 -20.20 -25.21 -4.91
C GLU A 215 -19.03 -25.23 -5.91
N TRP A 216 -18.20 -26.28 -5.86
CA TRP A 216 -17.16 -26.50 -6.87
C TRP A 216 -17.76 -26.74 -8.25
N ASN A 217 -18.82 -27.56 -8.33
CA ASN A 217 -19.54 -27.83 -9.58
C ASN A 217 -20.16 -26.55 -10.15
N LEU A 218 -20.75 -25.71 -9.30
CA LEU A 218 -21.30 -24.42 -9.69
C LEU A 218 -20.22 -23.49 -10.25
N MET A 219 -19.07 -23.37 -9.57
CA MET A 219 -17.96 -22.55 -10.06
C MET A 219 -17.48 -23.02 -11.44
N ALA A 220 -17.23 -24.32 -11.61
CA ALA A 220 -16.80 -24.89 -12.89
C ALA A 220 -17.86 -24.74 -13.99
N THR A 221 -19.15 -24.86 -13.65
CA THR A 221 -20.27 -24.64 -14.58
C THR A 221 -20.32 -23.19 -15.06
N LEU A 222 -20.17 -22.21 -14.16
CA LEU A 222 -20.11 -20.80 -14.53
C LEU A 222 -18.90 -20.48 -15.42
N LEU A 223 -17.74 -21.10 -15.15
CA LEU A 223 -16.56 -20.96 -16.00
C LEU A 223 -16.80 -21.52 -17.41
N ALA A 224 -17.33 -22.75 -17.52
CA ALA A 224 -17.64 -23.38 -18.80
C ALA A 224 -18.70 -22.56 -19.58
N GLY A 225 -19.73 -22.06 -18.88
CA GLY A 225 -20.75 -21.18 -19.46
C GLY A 225 -20.16 -19.88 -20.02
N HIS A 226 -19.27 -19.23 -19.29
CA HIS A 226 -18.59 -18.01 -19.74
C HIS A 226 -17.77 -18.27 -21.01
N LEU A 227 -16.98 -19.34 -21.03
CA LEU A 227 -16.15 -19.69 -22.19
C LEU A 227 -16.98 -20.07 -23.41
N ASN A 228 -18.05 -20.86 -23.23
CA ASN A 228 -18.98 -21.20 -24.32
C ASN A 228 -19.68 -19.95 -24.89
N HIS A 229 -20.04 -18.99 -24.04
CA HIS A 229 -20.60 -17.72 -24.51
C HIS A 229 -19.58 -16.91 -25.32
N LYS A 230 -18.31 -16.90 -24.92
CA LYS A 230 -17.23 -16.24 -25.66
C LYS A 230 -16.93 -16.91 -27.00
N LEU A 231 -16.97 -18.24 -27.06
CA LEU A 231 -16.83 -19.00 -28.31
C LEU A 231 -18.00 -18.67 -29.27
N GLU A 232 -19.22 -18.66 -28.76
CA GLU A 232 -20.41 -18.30 -29.54
C GLU A 232 -20.32 -16.87 -30.12
N GLN A 233 -19.87 -15.90 -29.31
CA GLN A 233 -19.61 -14.53 -29.79
C GLN A 233 -18.56 -14.46 -30.90
N ALA A 234 -17.61 -15.39 -30.92
CA ALA A 234 -16.56 -15.49 -31.94
C ALA A 234 -16.98 -16.34 -33.17
N GLY A 235 -18.17 -16.94 -33.15
CA GLY A 235 -18.62 -17.89 -34.18
C GLY A 235 -18.00 -19.29 -34.07
N ASP A 236 -17.31 -19.58 -32.97
CA ASP A 236 -16.70 -20.88 -32.71
C ASP A 236 -17.71 -21.87 -32.09
N PRO A 237 -17.60 -23.17 -32.38
CA PRO A 237 -18.47 -24.17 -31.77
C PRO A 237 -18.31 -24.21 -30.24
N LYS A 238 -19.44 -24.32 -29.54
CA LYS A 238 -19.50 -24.62 -28.11
C LYS A 238 -18.92 -26.01 -27.82
N GLY A 239 -18.76 -26.33 -26.53
CA GLY A 239 -18.35 -27.66 -26.08
C GLY A 239 -17.17 -27.64 -25.12
N VAL A 240 -17.05 -26.60 -24.30
CA VAL A 240 -16.06 -26.58 -23.21
C VAL A 240 -16.36 -27.72 -22.23
N ARG A 241 -15.30 -28.41 -21.82
CA ARG A 241 -15.27 -29.52 -20.86
C ARG A 241 -14.26 -29.20 -19.77
N ILE A 242 -14.69 -29.17 -18.50
CA ILE A 242 -13.81 -28.89 -17.36
C ILE A 242 -13.82 -30.08 -16.41
N VAL A 243 -12.65 -30.65 -16.15
CA VAL A 243 -12.46 -31.65 -15.08
C VAL A 243 -11.66 -31.00 -13.96
N LEU A 244 -12.29 -30.86 -12.79
CA LEU A 244 -11.74 -30.18 -11.62
C LEU A 244 -11.44 -31.20 -10.51
N HIS A 245 -10.18 -31.25 -10.07
CA HIS A 245 -9.78 -32.00 -8.89
C HIS A 245 -9.45 -31.06 -7.74
N CYS A 246 -10.06 -31.27 -6.58
CA CYS A 246 -9.82 -30.49 -5.36
C CYS A 246 -9.13 -31.36 -4.33
N LEU A 247 -7.86 -31.05 -4.04
CA LEU A 247 -6.98 -31.82 -3.18
C LEU A 247 -6.86 -31.13 -1.81
N ASN A 248 -7.46 -31.71 -0.78
CA ASN A 248 -7.42 -31.18 0.58
C ASN A 248 -6.22 -31.75 1.35
N THR A 249 -5.34 -30.87 1.83
CA THR A 249 -4.12 -31.29 2.55
C THR A 249 -4.28 -31.21 4.07
N GLY A 250 -5.21 -30.38 4.58
CA GLY A 250 -5.46 -30.22 6.02
C GLY A 250 -4.29 -29.65 6.83
N ILE A 251 -3.24 -29.14 6.17
CA ILE A 251 -2.00 -28.69 6.82
C ILE A 251 -2.14 -27.37 7.58
N GLN A 252 -3.18 -26.59 7.26
CA GLN A 252 -3.50 -25.31 7.83
C GLN A 252 -4.65 -25.48 8.84
N LYS A 253 -4.33 -25.36 10.13
CA LYS A 253 -5.32 -25.48 11.23
C LYS A 253 -6.16 -24.21 11.44
N THR A 254 -5.60 -23.05 11.13
CA THR A 254 -6.20 -21.73 11.37
C THR A 254 -6.47 -21.05 10.04
N ASN A 255 -7.45 -20.14 9.97
CA ASN A 255 -7.70 -19.37 8.73
C ASN A 255 -6.57 -18.37 8.39
N HIS A 256 -5.42 -18.48 9.06
CA HIS A 256 -4.32 -17.54 8.97
C HIS A 256 -3.32 -17.96 7.89
N GLY A 257 -3.01 -17.03 6.97
CA GLY A 257 -1.95 -17.23 5.98
C GLY A 257 -2.31 -18.10 4.78
N GLY A 258 -3.59 -18.29 4.48
CA GLY A 258 -4.05 -19.03 3.30
C GLY A 258 -3.33 -18.61 2.01
N ALA A 259 -3.12 -17.30 1.79
CA ALA A 259 -2.38 -16.81 0.63
C ALA A 259 -0.92 -17.27 0.60
N ILE A 260 -0.27 -17.40 1.75
CA ILE A 260 1.13 -17.87 1.86
C ILE A 260 1.20 -19.37 1.60
N PHE A 261 0.24 -20.14 2.10
CA PHE A 261 0.11 -21.56 1.78
C PHE A 261 -0.12 -21.78 0.30
N ALA A 262 -1.09 -21.06 -0.29
CA ALA A 262 -1.39 -21.11 -1.71
C ALA A 262 -0.15 -20.76 -2.56
N LEU A 263 0.52 -19.63 -2.29
CA LEU A 263 1.76 -19.26 -2.98
C LEU A 263 2.86 -20.33 -2.87
N SER A 264 2.96 -21.01 -1.73
CA SER A 264 3.91 -22.11 -1.56
C SER A 264 3.53 -23.34 -2.38
N ALA A 265 2.25 -23.71 -2.40
CA ALA A 265 1.73 -24.87 -3.14
C ALA A 265 1.84 -24.65 -4.66
N VAL A 266 1.46 -23.47 -5.17
CA VAL A 266 1.58 -23.15 -6.60
C VAL A 266 3.04 -23.27 -7.10
N LYS A 267 4.01 -22.94 -6.25
CA LYS A 267 5.44 -23.10 -6.58
C LYS A 267 5.94 -24.54 -6.58
N ALA A 268 5.20 -25.46 -5.97
CA ALA A 268 5.51 -26.89 -5.99
C ALA A 268 4.88 -27.59 -7.20
N MET A 269 3.67 -27.17 -7.62
CA MET A 269 2.86 -27.78 -8.68
C MET A 269 3.60 -28.08 -10.00
N PRO A 270 4.33 -27.15 -10.64
CA PRO A 270 4.92 -27.43 -11.96
C PRO A 270 5.99 -28.53 -11.96
N GLY A 271 6.63 -28.78 -10.82
CA GLY A 271 7.70 -29.78 -10.68
C GLY A 271 7.27 -31.02 -9.91
N ASP A 272 5.97 -31.18 -9.66
CA ASP A 272 5.41 -32.34 -8.97
C ASP A 272 4.87 -33.33 -10.01
N GLU A 273 5.37 -34.58 -9.95
CA GLU A 273 5.08 -35.61 -10.95
C GLU A 273 3.62 -36.06 -10.90
N ASP A 274 3.07 -36.17 -9.69
CA ASP A 274 1.71 -36.67 -9.47
C ASP A 274 0.66 -35.63 -9.86
N ILE A 275 0.92 -34.33 -9.64
CA ILE A 275 0.12 -33.25 -10.26
C ILE A 275 0.16 -33.36 -11.80
N GLY A 276 1.32 -33.68 -12.37
CA GLY A 276 1.47 -33.91 -13.81
C GLY A 276 0.62 -35.09 -14.32
N LYS A 277 0.68 -36.23 -13.63
CA LYS A 277 -0.13 -37.42 -13.93
C LYS A 277 -1.62 -37.16 -13.76
N LEU A 278 -2.01 -36.42 -12.73
CA LEU A 278 -3.41 -36.08 -12.47
C LEU A 278 -3.98 -35.18 -13.58
N HIS A 279 -3.20 -34.22 -14.08
CA HIS A 279 -3.60 -33.44 -15.26
C HIS A 279 -3.77 -34.33 -16.50
N ALA A 280 -2.84 -35.26 -16.75
CA ALA A 280 -2.94 -36.16 -17.90
C ALA A 280 -4.18 -37.06 -17.81
N HIS A 281 -4.46 -37.61 -16.62
CA HIS A 281 -5.67 -38.37 -16.34
C HIS A 281 -6.93 -37.52 -16.58
N ALA A 282 -7.04 -36.35 -15.94
CA ALA A 282 -8.19 -35.46 -16.06
C ALA A 282 -8.47 -35.03 -17.51
N LEU A 283 -7.42 -34.75 -18.30
CA LEU A 283 -7.59 -34.42 -19.72
C LEU A 283 -8.04 -35.64 -20.54
N SER A 284 -7.57 -36.84 -20.22
CA SER A 284 -8.03 -38.06 -20.91
C SER A 284 -9.50 -38.40 -20.61
N GLU A 285 -9.97 -38.07 -19.40
CA GLU A 285 -11.36 -38.27 -18.99
C GLU A 285 -12.30 -37.18 -19.52
N ALA A 286 -11.83 -35.94 -19.66
CA ALA A 286 -12.63 -34.81 -20.16
C ALA A 286 -13.27 -35.06 -21.54
N GLY A 287 -12.61 -35.87 -22.39
CA GLY A 287 -13.13 -36.25 -23.71
C GLY A 287 -14.16 -37.40 -23.69
N LYS A 288 -14.31 -38.11 -22.57
CA LYS A 288 -15.18 -39.30 -22.45
C LYS A 288 -16.54 -38.99 -21.82
N HIS A 289 -16.61 -37.92 -21.03
CA HIS A 289 -17.81 -37.58 -20.26
C HIS A 289 -18.81 -36.80 -21.10
N ALA A 290 -20.09 -37.16 -20.97
CA ALA A 290 -21.19 -36.44 -21.63
C ALA A 290 -21.35 -35.03 -21.04
N ASP A 291 -21.15 -34.90 -19.73
CA ASP A 291 -21.33 -33.66 -18.98
C ASP A 291 -20.26 -32.61 -19.29
N ALA A 292 -20.66 -31.34 -19.19
CA ALA A 292 -19.77 -30.21 -19.44
C ALA A 292 -18.69 -30.05 -18.34
N VAL A 293 -18.97 -30.56 -17.15
CA VAL A 293 -18.17 -30.36 -15.94
C VAL A 293 -18.16 -31.64 -15.13
N ASP A 294 -16.98 -32.03 -14.65
CA ASP A 294 -16.81 -33.08 -13.65
C ASP A 294 -15.93 -32.57 -12.50
N VAL A 295 -16.29 -32.95 -11.27
CA VAL A 295 -15.65 -32.45 -10.04
C VAL A 295 -15.34 -33.60 -9.10
N HIS A 296 -14.08 -33.73 -8.72
CA HIS A 296 -13.63 -34.71 -7.73
C HIS A 296 -13.01 -33.98 -6.53
N VAL A 297 -13.56 -34.19 -5.34
CA VAL A 297 -12.97 -33.75 -4.08
C VAL A 297 -12.27 -34.95 -3.45
N ILE A 298 -10.97 -34.79 -3.16
CA ILE A 298 -10.11 -35.86 -2.63
C ILE A 298 -9.60 -35.43 -1.26
N ASP A 299 -10.16 -36.06 -0.23
CA ASP A 299 -9.69 -35.96 1.14
C ASP A 299 -8.48 -36.85 1.38
N GLU A 300 -7.57 -36.41 2.27
CA GLU A 300 -6.31 -37.11 2.60
C GLU A 300 -5.47 -37.49 1.36
N THR A 301 -5.01 -36.47 0.60
CA THR A 301 -4.48 -36.67 -0.76
C THR A 301 -3.23 -37.59 -0.83
N PRO A 302 -3.33 -38.82 -1.39
CA PRO A 302 -2.17 -39.70 -1.60
C PRO A 302 -1.30 -39.27 -2.80
N LEU A 303 -1.69 -38.21 -3.49
CA LEU A 303 -1.08 -37.75 -4.74
C LEU A 303 -0.10 -36.58 -4.55
N LEU A 304 0.02 -35.99 -3.36
CA LEU A 304 0.88 -34.82 -3.19
C LEU A 304 2.25 -35.23 -2.64
N GLY A 305 3.31 -34.65 -3.22
CA GLY A 305 4.67 -34.82 -2.73
C GLY A 305 4.96 -34.10 -1.41
N PRO A 306 6.12 -34.37 -0.77
CA PRO A 306 6.47 -33.87 0.57
C PRO A 306 6.51 -32.34 0.67
N ARG A 307 6.73 -31.66 -0.46
CA ARG A 307 6.85 -30.19 -0.53
C ARG A 307 5.56 -29.45 -0.20
N PHE A 308 4.40 -30.09 -0.40
CA PHE A 308 3.09 -29.51 -0.05
C PHE A 308 2.87 -29.50 1.47
N PHE A 309 3.43 -30.48 2.19
CA PHE A 309 3.29 -30.63 3.64
C PHE A 309 4.36 -29.89 4.44
N LYS A 310 5.33 -29.28 3.77
CA LYS A 310 6.46 -28.56 4.35
C LYS A 310 6.07 -27.54 5.42
N HIS A 311 4.93 -26.87 5.25
CA HIS A 311 4.48 -25.78 6.11
C HIS A 311 3.33 -26.18 7.05
N MET A 312 3.05 -27.47 7.21
CA MET A 312 2.04 -27.99 8.13
C MET A 312 2.20 -27.39 9.52
N THR A 313 1.11 -26.86 10.08
CA THR A 313 1.13 -26.10 11.34
C THR A 313 1.04 -27.00 12.57
N HIS A 314 0.46 -28.20 12.49
CA HIS A 314 0.21 -29.05 13.63
C HIS A 314 1.08 -30.31 13.63
N ALA A 315 1.74 -30.60 14.76
CA ALA A 315 2.65 -31.75 14.87
C ALA A 315 1.90 -33.09 14.95
N PHE A 316 0.69 -33.10 15.53
CA PHE A 316 -0.04 -34.33 15.89
C PHE A 316 -0.44 -35.19 14.68
N GLY A 317 -0.61 -34.59 13.50
CA GLY A 317 -0.97 -35.30 12.26
C GLY A 317 0.23 -35.90 11.51
N LEU A 318 1.45 -35.51 11.86
CA LEU A 318 2.65 -35.83 11.09
C LEU A 318 2.96 -37.33 11.09
N GLU A 319 3.02 -37.99 12.26
CA GLU A 319 3.35 -39.41 12.31
C GLU A 319 2.28 -40.30 11.67
N ARG A 320 1.01 -39.94 11.82
CA ARG A 320 -0.10 -40.62 11.12
C ARG A 320 0.08 -40.51 9.61
N MET A 321 0.35 -39.30 9.11
CA MET A 321 0.62 -39.08 7.68
C MET A 321 1.83 -39.86 7.20
N LEU A 322 2.96 -39.82 7.92
CA LEU A 322 4.19 -40.53 7.56
C LEU A 322 4.04 -42.06 7.64
N THR A 323 3.11 -42.57 8.45
CA THR A 323 2.77 -44.00 8.50
C THR A 323 1.94 -44.41 7.29
N ASN A 324 0.96 -43.59 6.91
CA ASN A 324 0.14 -43.81 5.73
C ASN A 324 0.90 -43.56 4.41
N ARG A 325 1.95 -42.73 4.47
CA ARG A 325 2.78 -42.28 3.34
C ARG A 325 4.27 -42.43 3.67
N PRO A 326 4.79 -43.67 3.72
CA PRO A 326 6.18 -43.93 4.09
C PRO A 326 7.19 -43.30 3.13
N ASP A 327 6.79 -43.05 1.87
CA ASP A 327 7.57 -42.33 0.87
C ASP A 327 7.95 -40.90 1.32
N LEU A 328 7.10 -40.25 2.12
CA LEU A 328 7.35 -38.90 2.63
C LEU A 328 8.37 -38.87 3.79
N ARG A 329 8.72 -40.02 4.39
CA ARG A 329 9.63 -40.09 5.54
C ARG A 329 11.07 -39.72 5.18
N THR A 330 11.50 -40.07 3.98
CA THR A 330 12.88 -39.89 3.52
C THR A 330 13.01 -38.83 2.43
N ALA A 331 11.91 -38.53 1.72
CA ALA A 331 11.93 -37.57 0.63
C ALA A 331 12.15 -36.13 1.12
N PRO A 332 13.05 -35.36 0.47
CA PRO A 332 13.39 -34.02 0.93
C PRO A 332 12.26 -33.01 0.64
N VAL A 333 11.89 -32.20 1.64
CA VAL A 333 10.90 -31.11 1.48
C VAL A 333 11.47 -29.86 0.84
N ASN A 334 12.80 -29.75 0.78
CA ASN A 334 13.49 -28.57 0.28
C ASN A 334 14.84 -28.95 -0.34
N LYS A 335 15.02 -28.58 -1.62
CA LYS A 335 16.28 -28.81 -2.35
C LYS A 335 17.50 -28.14 -1.70
N LYS A 336 17.32 -27.05 -0.93
CA LYS A 336 18.43 -26.33 -0.30
C LYS A 336 18.95 -27.00 0.97
N THR A 337 18.05 -27.51 1.80
CA THR A 337 18.42 -28.09 3.11
C THR A 337 18.57 -29.61 3.02
N GLY A 338 17.96 -30.26 2.02
CA GLY A 338 17.96 -31.71 1.88
C GLY A 338 17.16 -32.46 2.96
N LEU A 339 16.54 -31.73 3.91
CA LEU A 339 15.89 -32.32 5.06
C LEU A 339 14.57 -33.02 4.68
N PRO A 340 14.30 -34.21 5.24
CA PRO A 340 12.99 -34.83 5.22
C PRO A 340 11.96 -34.04 6.04
N LEU A 341 10.68 -34.37 5.85
CA LEU A 341 9.57 -33.62 6.44
C LEU A 341 9.61 -33.58 7.97
N ALA A 342 9.87 -34.71 8.64
CA ALA A 342 9.89 -34.76 10.10
C ALA A 342 11.00 -33.89 10.71
N GLN A 343 12.22 -34.01 10.16
CA GLN A 343 13.35 -33.20 10.61
C GLN A 343 13.11 -31.72 10.34
N TYR A 344 12.58 -31.37 9.16
CA TYR A 344 12.23 -29.99 8.84
C TYR A 344 11.18 -29.44 9.82
N GLN A 345 10.11 -30.18 10.08
CA GLN A 345 9.07 -29.77 11.04
C GLN A 345 9.65 -29.54 12.43
N SER A 346 10.50 -30.46 12.92
CA SER A 346 11.11 -30.34 14.25
C SER A 346 11.92 -29.05 14.45
N GLN A 347 12.56 -28.53 13.40
CA GLN A 347 13.32 -27.28 13.44
C GLN A 347 12.45 -26.03 13.54
N HIS A 348 11.15 -26.14 13.23
CA HIS A 348 10.20 -25.03 13.21
C HIS A 348 9.10 -25.14 14.27
N LEU A 349 9.09 -26.21 15.08
CA LEU A 349 8.16 -26.33 16.20
C LEU A 349 8.55 -25.35 17.31
N ARG A 350 7.60 -24.47 17.67
CA ARG A 350 7.75 -23.55 18.79
C ARG A 350 6.48 -23.49 19.63
N PRO A 351 6.57 -23.11 20.91
CA PRO A 351 5.40 -22.70 21.66
C PRO A 351 4.73 -21.53 20.94
N HIS A 352 3.43 -21.66 20.71
CA HIS A 352 2.62 -20.73 19.95
C HIS A 352 1.38 -20.39 20.74
N ARG A 353 1.05 -19.10 20.81
CA ARG A 353 -0.20 -18.63 21.39
C ARG A 353 -1.10 -18.16 20.26
N LEU A 354 -2.07 -19.02 19.95
CA LEU A 354 -3.18 -18.67 19.06
C LEU A 354 -4.06 -17.59 19.71
N LEU A 355 -4.82 -16.86 18.89
CA LEU A 355 -5.67 -15.75 19.34
C LEU A 355 -6.67 -16.12 20.45
N GLN A 356 -7.04 -17.40 20.58
CA GLN A 356 -7.91 -17.93 21.64
C GLN A 356 -7.18 -18.19 22.98
N HIS A 357 -5.94 -17.71 23.14
CA HIS A 357 -5.10 -17.88 24.34
C HIS A 357 -4.69 -19.32 24.69
N VAL A 358 -4.98 -20.28 23.83
CA VAL A 358 -4.47 -21.64 23.97
C VAL A 358 -3.00 -21.65 23.56
N ARG A 359 -2.13 -22.08 24.50
CA ARG A 359 -0.74 -22.37 24.18
C ARG A 359 -0.67 -23.77 23.57
N GLU A 360 -0.17 -23.87 22.36
CA GLU A 360 0.12 -25.14 21.71
C GLU A 360 1.54 -25.14 21.13
N THR A 361 2.09 -26.32 20.88
CA THR A 361 3.33 -26.41 20.10
C THR A 361 2.94 -26.59 18.63
N SER A 362 3.27 -25.62 17.80
CA SER A 362 2.93 -25.59 16.38
C SER A 362 4.13 -25.17 15.54
N SER A 363 4.09 -25.51 14.26
CA SER A 363 5.15 -25.15 13.32
C SER A 363 5.00 -23.72 12.84
N THR A 364 6.02 -22.89 13.06
CA THR A 364 6.04 -21.49 12.61
C THR A 364 6.59 -21.33 11.19
N SER A 365 6.81 -22.43 10.48
CA SER A 365 7.52 -22.41 9.18
C SER A 365 6.81 -21.55 8.12
N TYR A 366 5.47 -21.52 8.14
CA TYR A 366 4.70 -20.69 7.20
C TYR A 366 4.83 -19.19 7.52
N GLU A 367 5.02 -18.82 8.79
CA GLU A 367 5.22 -17.43 9.20
C GLU A 367 6.61 -16.94 8.80
N ASP A 368 7.63 -17.79 8.98
CA ASP A 368 8.98 -17.50 8.49
C ASP A 368 8.97 -17.37 6.96
N LYS A 369 8.15 -18.19 6.28
CA LYS A 369 7.93 -18.08 4.85
C LYS A 369 7.25 -16.77 4.47
N ARG A 370 6.25 -16.31 5.23
CA ARG A 370 5.57 -15.02 5.07
C ARG A 370 6.59 -13.89 5.15
N LEU A 371 7.39 -13.81 6.22
CA LEU A 371 8.44 -12.80 6.40
C LEU A 371 9.37 -12.73 5.18
N GLN A 372 9.88 -13.88 4.73
CA GLN A 372 10.75 -13.97 3.56
C GLN A 372 10.10 -13.51 2.25
N LEU A 373 8.78 -13.72 2.08
CA LEU A 373 8.06 -13.26 0.89
C LEU A 373 7.92 -11.73 0.88
N TYR A 374 7.56 -11.14 2.02
CA TYR A 374 7.43 -9.68 2.15
C TYR A 374 8.78 -8.96 2.03
N GLU A 375 9.81 -9.42 2.75
CA GLU A 375 11.17 -8.87 2.63
C GLU A 375 11.65 -8.89 1.18
N ARG A 376 11.43 -10.02 0.51
CA ARG A 376 11.76 -10.18 -0.91
C ARG A 376 10.98 -9.21 -1.77
N ALA A 377 9.65 -9.17 -1.63
CA ALA A 377 8.81 -8.34 -2.48
C ALA A 377 9.14 -6.85 -2.33
N ILE A 378 9.28 -6.36 -1.11
CA ILE A 378 9.68 -4.98 -0.82
C ILE A 378 11.03 -4.66 -1.49
N THR A 379 12.00 -5.55 -1.34
CA THR A 379 13.36 -5.36 -1.91
C THR A 379 13.34 -5.31 -3.45
N HIS A 380 12.65 -6.25 -4.09
CA HIS A 380 12.61 -6.34 -5.56
C HIS A 380 11.79 -5.22 -6.19
N LEU A 381 10.63 -4.90 -5.62
CA LEU A 381 9.79 -3.81 -6.12
C LEU A 381 10.52 -2.47 -5.98
N ALA A 382 11.15 -2.21 -4.83
CA ALA A 382 11.91 -0.98 -4.65
C ALA A 382 13.12 -0.90 -5.63
N SER A 383 13.79 -2.03 -5.91
CA SER A 383 14.86 -2.08 -6.92
C SER A 383 14.33 -1.83 -8.34
N ALA A 384 13.22 -2.45 -8.71
CA ALA A 384 12.58 -2.29 -10.02
C ALA A 384 12.12 -0.85 -10.27
N ARG A 385 11.71 -0.12 -9.22
CA ARG A 385 11.40 1.32 -9.34
C ARG A 385 12.63 2.15 -9.72
N VAL A 386 13.79 1.87 -9.14
CA VAL A 386 15.04 2.57 -9.49
C VAL A 386 15.50 2.24 -10.90
N GLU A 387 15.27 1.01 -11.35
CA GLU A 387 15.54 0.64 -12.75
C GLU A 387 14.57 1.32 -13.72
N ALA A 388 13.27 1.37 -13.42
CA ALA A 388 12.30 2.11 -14.22
C ALA A 388 12.63 3.61 -14.32
N LEU A 389 13.14 4.20 -13.22
CA LEU A 389 13.68 5.57 -13.19
C LEU A 389 14.89 5.73 -14.13
N THR A 390 15.77 4.72 -14.17
CA THR A 390 16.96 4.69 -15.03
C THR A 390 16.58 4.58 -16.51
N ASP A 391 15.65 3.68 -16.84
CA ASP A 391 15.14 3.50 -18.21
C ASP A 391 14.47 4.79 -18.71
N HIS A 392 13.70 5.47 -17.86
CA HIS A 392 13.09 6.76 -18.20
C HIS A 392 14.14 7.85 -18.44
N LEU A 393 15.17 7.93 -17.59
CA LEU A 393 16.28 8.88 -17.78
C LEU A 393 17.02 8.64 -19.12
N ASP A 394 17.25 7.38 -19.50
CA ASP A 394 17.90 7.06 -20.76
C ASP A 394 17.00 7.36 -21.97
N ALA A 395 15.69 7.20 -21.86
CA ALA A 395 14.73 7.69 -22.86
C ALA A 395 14.82 9.22 -23.02
N LEU A 396 14.80 9.99 -21.92
CA LEU A 396 14.94 11.44 -21.93
C LEU A 396 16.28 11.89 -22.56
N ARG A 397 17.38 11.20 -22.24
CA ARG A 397 18.70 11.50 -22.82
C ARG A 397 18.77 11.20 -24.32
N ARG A 398 18.11 10.14 -24.78
CA ARG A 398 18.03 9.81 -26.22
C ARG A 398 17.22 10.87 -26.96
N ALA A 399 16.08 11.26 -26.41
CA ALA A 399 15.24 12.31 -26.98
C ALA A 399 15.99 13.65 -27.08
N ARG A 400 16.68 14.06 -26.02
CA ARG A 400 17.52 15.27 -26.02
C ARG A 400 18.63 15.25 -27.07
N LYS A 401 19.16 14.06 -27.41
CA LYS A 401 20.19 13.90 -28.45
C LYS A 401 19.61 13.81 -29.87
N GLY A 402 18.30 14.02 -30.05
CA GLY A 402 17.60 13.84 -31.32
C GLY A 402 17.55 12.39 -31.80
N LYS A 403 17.75 11.42 -30.90
CA LYS A 403 17.82 9.98 -31.24
C LYS A 403 16.51 9.23 -31.02
N ALA A 404 15.49 9.89 -30.47
CA ALA A 404 14.16 9.34 -30.20
C ALA A 404 13.17 10.49 -30.00
N ASP A 405 11.87 10.19 -30.03
CA ASP A 405 10.84 11.13 -29.61
C ASP A 405 10.87 11.35 -28.09
N MET A 406 10.34 12.49 -27.64
CA MET A 406 10.20 12.77 -26.22
C MET A 406 9.27 11.74 -25.56
N PRO A 407 9.74 11.03 -24.50
CA PRO A 407 8.87 10.09 -23.79
C PRO A 407 7.76 10.86 -23.05
N ALA A 408 6.61 10.20 -22.87
CA ALA A 408 5.55 10.74 -22.02
C ALA A 408 6.07 11.02 -20.59
N PRO A 409 5.63 12.11 -19.93
CA PRO A 409 6.04 12.42 -18.57
C PRO A 409 5.61 11.32 -17.60
N ARG A 410 6.53 10.92 -16.71
CA ARG A 410 6.34 9.84 -15.72
C ARG A 410 6.71 10.27 -14.31
N ASP A 411 6.90 11.56 -14.10
CA ASP A 411 7.47 12.13 -12.88
C ASP A 411 6.62 11.88 -11.64
N ALA A 412 5.30 11.88 -11.81
CA ALA A 412 4.36 11.53 -10.74
C ALA A 412 4.61 10.11 -10.20
N GLU A 413 5.08 9.16 -11.04
CA GLU A 413 5.37 7.77 -10.62
C GLU A 413 6.61 7.68 -9.71
N PHE A 414 7.51 8.66 -9.80
CA PHE A 414 8.80 8.68 -9.12
C PHE A 414 8.91 9.81 -8.09
N LEU A 415 7.87 10.61 -7.90
CA LEU A 415 7.91 11.84 -7.11
C LEU A 415 8.38 11.61 -5.66
N ASP A 416 7.98 10.51 -5.03
CA ASP A 416 8.44 10.15 -3.69
C ASP A 416 9.96 9.86 -3.63
N LEU A 417 10.52 9.22 -4.66
CA LEU A 417 11.97 8.96 -4.77
C LEU A 417 12.74 10.27 -4.97
N LEU A 418 12.20 11.18 -5.78
CA LEU A 418 12.79 12.50 -6.01
C LEU A 418 12.75 13.35 -4.74
N VAL A 419 11.60 13.38 -4.05
CA VAL A 419 11.42 14.08 -2.76
C VAL A 419 12.38 13.55 -1.68
N GLU A 420 12.60 12.23 -1.60
CA GLU A 420 13.57 11.65 -0.66
C GLU A 420 14.99 12.19 -0.92
N VAL A 421 15.38 12.26 -2.19
CA VAL A 421 16.72 12.70 -2.59
C VAL A 421 16.89 14.19 -2.34
N GLU A 422 15.90 15.01 -2.69
CA GLU A 422 15.94 16.45 -2.44
C GLU A 422 16.03 16.76 -0.93
N ASN A 423 15.28 16.05 -0.08
CA ASN A 423 15.42 16.19 1.37
C ASN A 423 16.78 15.72 1.93
N LYS A 424 17.46 14.80 1.25
CA LYS A 424 18.82 14.41 1.65
C LYS A 424 19.87 15.43 1.24
N LEU A 425 19.67 16.06 0.07
CA LEU A 425 20.52 17.16 -0.40
C LEU A 425 20.29 18.43 0.43
N ASP A 426 19.05 18.67 0.84
CA ASP A 426 18.64 19.81 1.64
C ASP A 426 17.64 19.38 2.75
N PRO A 427 18.13 18.97 3.92
CA PRO A 427 17.27 18.56 5.05
C PRO A 427 16.36 19.66 5.59
N GLN A 428 16.66 20.94 5.30
CA GLN A 428 15.84 22.06 5.73
C GLN A 428 14.63 22.28 4.80
N LEU A 429 14.61 21.67 3.61
CA LEU A 429 13.47 21.74 2.70
C LEU A 429 12.21 21.13 3.33
N ARG A 430 12.35 20.04 4.12
CA ARG A 430 11.23 19.34 4.76
C ARG A 430 10.08 19.05 3.79
N LEU A 431 10.46 18.67 2.57
CA LEU A 431 9.53 18.42 1.48
C LEU A 431 8.76 17.14 1.72
N SER A 432 7.48 17.16 1.38
CA SER A 432 6.63 15.97 1.39
C SER A 432 5.75 15.92 0.14
N ALA A 433 5.30 14.74 -0.26
CA ALA A 433 4.39 14.58 -1.39
C ALA A 433 3.11 13.89 -0.90
N HIS A 434 1.96 14.48 -1.24
CA HIS A 434 0.65 14.05 -0.75
C HIS A 434 -0.36 13.99 -1.88
N LYS A 435 -1.36 13.12 -1.71
CA LYS A 435 -2.51 13.04 -2.60
C LYS A 435 -3.75 13.52 -1.87
N ILE A 436 -4.51 14.38 -2.54
CA ILE A 436 -5.80 14.87 -2.10
C ILE A 436 -6.89 14.06 -2.80
N ASP A 437 -7.76 13.42 -2.02
CA ASP A 437 -8.90 12.70 -2.58
C ASP A 437 -10.01 13.72 -2.86
N ALA A 438 -10.07 14.22 -4.10
CA ALA A 438 -11.01 15.26 -4.52
C ALA A 438 -12.49 14.85 -4.34
N PRO A 439 -12.92 13.61 -4.66
CA PRO A 439 -14.27 13.13 -4.33
C PRO A 439 -14.60 13.21 -2.84
N ARG A 440 -13.68 12.76 -1.97
CA ARG A 440 -13.86 12.86 -0.50
C ARG A 440 -13.83 14.31 -0.01
N LEU A 441 -13.01 15.15 -0.63
CA LEU A 441 -12.92 16.56 -0.30
C LEU A 441 -14.23 17.29 -0.58
N ALA A 442 -14.88 16.98 -1.71
CA ALA A 442 -16.17 17.55 -2.09
C ALA A 442 -17.28 17.25 -1.09
N VAL A 443 -17.24 16.09 -0.43
CA VAL A 443 -18.16 15.72 0.66
C VAL A 443 -17.63 16.08 2.06
N ARG A 444 -16.52 16.83 2.13
CA ARG A 444 -15.86 17.30 3.36
C ARG A 444 -15.48 16.19 4.34
N ASP A 445 -15.17 15.00 3.80
CA ASP A 445 -14.66 13.89 4.57
C ASP A 445 -13.21 14.20 5.04
N PRO A 446 -12.91 14.14 6.36
CA PRO A 446 -11.54 14.30 6.87
C PRO A 446 -10.52 13.36 6.23
N GLY A 447 -10.95 12.20 5.73
CA GLY A 447 -10.14 11.25 4.98
C GLY A 447 -9.56 11.81 3.67
N ALA A 448 -10.06 12.95 3.18
CA ALA A 448 -9.59 13.58 1.95
C ALA A 448 -8.11 14.02 2.00
N ILE A 449 -7.60 14.33 3.19
CA ILE A 449 -6.23 14.82 3.41
C ILE A 449 -5.44 13.92 4.37
N ALA A 450 -5.82 12.64 4.49
CA ALA A 450 -5.24 11.72 5.48
C ALA A 450 -3.71 11.60 5.38
N SER A 451 -3.14 11.69 4.16
CA SER A 451 -1.69 11.65 3.95
C SER A 451 -0.97 12.91 4.44
N LEU A 452 -1.63 14.07 4.35
CA LEU A 452 -1.10 15.38 4.72
C LEU A 452 -1.23 15.68 6.23
N ALA A 453 -2.27 15.15 6.88
CA ALA A 453 -2.59 15.43 8.27
C ALA A 453 -1.42 15.24 9.28
N PRO A 454 -0.58 14.19 9.18
CA PRO A 454 0.57 14.04 10.07
C PRO A 454 1.60 15.17 9.95
N VAL A 455 1.85 15.64 8.72
CA VAL A 455 2.80 16.73 8.45
C VAL A 455 2.29 18.05 9.03
N VAL A 456 0.98 18.29 8.88
CA VAL A 456 0.30 19.45 9.47
C VAL A 456 0.41 19.44 11.00
N ALA A 457 0.17 18.29 11.63
CA ALA A 457 0.28 18.12 13.08
C ALA A 457 1.72 18.31 13.59
N ASP A 458 2.71 17.81 12.85
CA ASP A 458 4.13 18.01 13.16
C ASP A 458 4.54 19.49 13.03
N GLY A 459 4.03 20.20 12.03
CA GLY A 459 4.22 21.63 11.86
C GLY A 459 3.76 22.44 13.07
N VAL A 460 2.57 22.16 13.61
CA VAL A 460 2.06 22.82 14.83
C VAL A 460 2.94 22.57 16.04
N ARG A 461 3.41 21.32 16.21
CA ARG A 461 4.26 20.94 17.36
C ARG A 461 5.67 21.51 17.27
N GLY A 462 6.23 21.56 16.06
CA GLY A 462 7.60 21.98 15.81
C GLY A 462 7.78 23.46 15.49
N GLY A 463 6.70 24.18 15.16
CA GLY A 463 6.71 25.61 14.80
C GLY A 463 7.54 25.96 13.57
N GLY A 464 7.87 24.98 12.73
CA GLY A 464 8.76 25.16 11.59
C GLY A 464 8.03 25.09 10.26
N ASP A 465 8.50 25.90 9.32
CA ASP A 465 8.03 25.90 7.93
C ASP A 465 8.23 24.52 7.29
N TRP A 466 7.32 24.18 6.38
CA TRP A 466 7.36 22.93 5.64
C TRP A 466 6.84 23.14 4.23
N HIS A 467 7.27 22.26 3.33
CA HIS A 467 6.95 22.34 1.91
C HIS A 467 6.30 21.03 1.47
N ALA A 468 5.40 21.12 0.49
CA ALA A 468 4.74 19.95 -0.05
C ALA A 468 4.43 20.07 -1.54
N THR A 469 4.39 18.93 -2.21
CA THR A 469 3.70 18.80 -3.50
C THR A 469 2.35 18.11 -3.26
N LEU A 470 1.26 18.65 -3.78
CA LEU A 470 -0.07 18.04 -3.66
C LEU A 470 -0.57 17.57 -5.03
N ASP A 471 -0.87 16.27 -5.17
CA ASP A 471 -1.71 15.75 -6.27
C ASP A 471 -3.17 16.09 -5.95
N ILE A 472 -3.74 17.04 -6.71
CA ILE A 472 -5.11 17.53 -6.55
C ILE A 472 -6.10 16.86 -7.51
N GLY A 473 -5.72 15.74 -8.14
CA GLY A 473 -6.59 14.95 -9.01
C GLY A 473 -5.94 14.68 -10.36
N ASP A 474 -6.15 13.46 -10.88
CA ASP A 474 -5.70 13.01 -12.20
C ASP A 474 -4.21 13.25 -12.52
N GLY A 475 -3.35 13.28 -11.48
CA GLY A 475 -1.91 13.53 -11.65
C GLY A 475 -1.57 15.02 -11.82
N HIS A 476 -2.46 15.93 -11.46
CA HIS A 476 -2.20 17.37 -11.41
C HIS A 476 -1.55 17.75 -10.09
N HIS A 477 -0.28 18.14 -10.15
CA HIS A 477 0.48 18.49 -8.95
C HIS A 477 0.66 20.01 -8.79
N VAL A 478 0.50 20.49 -7.56
CA VAL A 478 0.80 21.87 -7.16
C VAL A 478 1.91 21.93 -6.11
N ALA A 479 2.67 23.01 -6.08
CA ALA A 479 3.64 23.30 -5.03
C ALA A 479 2.96 24.04 -3.88
N VAL A 480 3.36 23.72 -2.65
CA VAL A 480 2.86 24.35 -1.44
C VAL A 480 4.03 24.70 -0.52
N ALA A 481 4.09 25.95 -0.10
CA ALA A 481 4.93 26.40 1.01
C ALA A 481 4.04 26.78 2.18
N VAL A 482 4.43 26.38 3.39
CA VAL A 482 3.63 26.61 4.59
C VAL A 482 4.47 27.27 5.67
N ARG A 483 3.93 28.35 6.23
CA ARG A 483 4.50 29.09 7.34
C ARG A 483 3.54 29.16 8.52
N HIS A 484 4.05 28.84 9.69
CA HIS A 484 3.33 28.99 10.96
C HIS A 484 3.61 30.37 11.56
N ASP A 485 2.61 30.95 12.22
CA ASP A 485 2.80 32.19 12.97
C ASP A 485 3.62 31.92 14.23
N ALA A 486 4.71 32.66 14.41
CA ALA A 486 5.60 32.51 15.56
C ALA A 486 4.91 32.77 16.91
N ALA A 487 3.92 33.67 16.96
CA ALA A 487 3.17 33.99 18.18
C ALA A 487 1.94 33.09 18.36
N HIS A 488 1.38 32.57 17.26
CA HIS A 488 0.19 31.72 17.27
C HIS A 488 0.39 30.50 16.35
N PRO A 489 1.09 29.44 16.78
CA PRO A 489 1.46 28.31 15.89
C PRO A 489 0.29 27.60 15.18
N THR A 490 -0.95 27.84 15.61
CA THR A 490 -2.21 27.37 14.99
C THR A 490 -2.73 28.28 13.87
N HIS A 491 -2.14 29.46 13.68
CA HIS A 491 -2.35 30.32 12.52
C HIS A 491 -1.32 29.99 11.44
N VAL A 492 -1.81 29.69 10.24
CA VAL A 492 -0.99 29.10 9.17
C VAL A 492 -1.27 29.81 7.85
N SER A 493 -0.20 30.16 7.14
CA SER A 493 -0.26 30.63 5.76
C SER A 493 0.16 29.49 4.82
N LEU A 494 -0.69 29.19 3.83
CA LEU A 494 -0.40 28.26 2.74
C LEU A 494 -0.26 29.06 1.45
N ALA A 495 0.95 29.15 0.90
CA ALA A 495 1.15 29.64 -0.46
C ALA A 495 1.09 28.44 -1.41
N VAL A 496 0.24 28.51 -2.42
CA VAL A 496 0.06 27.45 -3.42
C VAL A 496 0.45 28.00 -4.80
N LEU A 497 1.34 27.30 -5.49
CA LEU A 497 1.74 27.63 -6.86
C LEU A 497 1.34 26.51 -7.81
N ASP A 498 0.56 26.85 -8.83
CA ASP A 498 0.09 25.93 -9.87
C ASP A 498 0.64 26.36 -11.22
N GLY A 499 1.36 25.48 -11.90
CA GLY A 499 1.99 25.76 -13.20
C GLY A 499 1.16 25.33 -14.41
N ALA A 500 0.00 24.69 -14.21
CA ALA A 500 -0.68 23.91 -15.24
C ALA A 500 -2.16 24.25 -15.42
N GLY A 501 -2.69 25.15 -14.58
CA GLY A 501 -4.09 25.57 -14.59
C GLY A 501 -4.93 24.61 -13.78
N SER A 502 -5.41 25.07 -12.62
CA SER A 502 -5.95 24.16 -11.62
C SER A 502 -7.27 23.50 -12.04
N PRO A 503 -7.42 22.16 -11.84
CA PRO A 503 -8.73 21.51 -11.90
C PRO A 503 -9.61 21.87 -10.68
N PHE A 504 -9.03 22.45 -9.62
CA PHE A 504 -9.77 22.87 -8.44
C PHE A 504 -10.48 24.21 -8.67
N SER A 505 -11.78 24.23 -8.41
CA SER A 505 -12.55 25.48 -8.31
C SER A 505 -12.16 26.26 -7.02
N PRO A 506 -12.50 27.55 -6.92
CA PRO A 506 -12.36 28.30 -5.67
C PRO A 506 -13.06 27.65 -4.47
N ALA A 507 -14.12 26.87 -4.70
CA ALA A 507 -14.78 26.11 -3.64
C ALA A 507 -13.92 24.94 -3.16
N ASN A 508 -13.29 24.20 -4.07
CA ASN A 508 -12.38 23.09 -3.72
C ASN A 508 -11.19 23.59 -2.90
N TRP A 509 -10.60 24.73 -3.26
CA TRP A 509 -9.53 25.36 -2.49
C TRP A 509 -9.98 25.76 -1.08
N ARG A 510 -11.22 26.24 -0.94
CA ARG A 510 -11.82 26.55 0.37
C ARG A 510 -12.03 25.29 1.20
N ASP A 511 -12.52 24.22 0.61
CA ASP A 511 -12.74 22.95 1.29
C ASP A 511 -11.40 22.32 1.72
N LEU A 512 -10.35 22.41 0.89
CA LEU A 512 -8.98 22.00 1.26
C LEU A 512 -8.47 22.78 2.47
N ALA A 513 -8.53 24.11 2.42
CA ALA A 513 -8.10 24.96 3.53
C ALA A 513 -8.92 24.69 4.81
N SER A 514 -10.22 24.36 4.67
CA SER A 514 -11.09 23.97 5.78
C SER A 514 -10.72 22.61 6.37
N ALA A 515 -10.35 21.64 5.53
CA ALA A 515 -9.87 20.34 6.00
C ALA A 515 -8.55 20.50 6.77
N VAL A 516 -7.61 21.31 6.26
CA VAL A 516 -6.36 21.63 6.95
C VAL A 516 -6.62 22.33 8.28
N ALA A 517 -7.54 23.30 8.33
CA ALA A 517 -7.92 23.98 9.57
C ALA A 517 -8.44 23.00 10.64
N LYS A 518 -9.32 22.06 10.26
CA LYS A 518 -9.80 21.01 11.16
C LYS A 518 -8.69 20.11 11.69
N CYS A 519 -7.71 19.76 10.84
CA CYS A 519 -6.54 18.99 11.28
C CYS A 519 -5.67 19.79 12.26
N LEU A 520 -5.49 21.09 12.03
CA LEU A 520 -4.79 21.98 12.95
C LEU A 520 -5.52 22.11 14.29
N ASP A 521 -6.85 22.24 14.30
CA ASP A 521 -7.65 22.33 15.52
C ASP A 521 -7.49 21.07 16.39
N ALA A 522 -7.51 19.90 15.75
CA ALA A 522 -7.28 18.61 16.41
C ALA A 522 -5.87 18.50 17.02
N ALA A 523 -4.85 19.05 16.35
CA ALA A 523 -3.47 19.07 16.85
C ALA A 523 -3.21 20.17 17.89
N GLY A 524 -3.99 21.26 17.87
CA GLY A 524 -3.79 22.48 18.65
C GLY A 524 -4.39 22.46 20.06
N ASN A 525 -4.88 21.31 20.56
CA ASN A 525 -5.46 21.14 21.89
C ASN A 525 -6.58 22.16 22.22
N GLY A 526 -7.49 22.42 21.27
CA GLY A 526 -8.67 23.28 21.49
C GLY A 526 -8.44 24.77 21.25
N ARG A 527 -7.28 25.18 20.71
CA ARG A 527 -7.07 26.54 20.19
C ARG A 527 -7.76 26.69 18.84
N THR A 528 -8.40 27.83 18.61
CA THR A 528 -8.98 28.17 17.31
C THR A 528 -7.88 28.38 16.27
N CYS A 529 -7.89 27.58 15.21
CA CYS A 529 -6.94 27.68 14.11
C CYS A 529 -7.42 28.64 13.03
N LYS A 530 -6.48 29.30 12.37
CA LYS A 530 -6.77 30.17 11.22
C LYS A 530 -5.86 29.81 10.05
N VAL A 531 -6.47 29.52 8.93
CA VAL A 531 -5.78 29.10 7.71
C VAL A 531 -6.01 30.15 6.62
N TRP A 532 -4.91 30.71 6.13
CA TRP A 532 -4.93 31.62 4.99
C TRP A 532 -4.26 30.97 3.80
N LEU A 533 -5.03 30.60 2.79
CA LEU A 533 -4.50 30.02 1.55
C LEU A 533 -4.40 31.10 0.47
N THR A 534 -3.20 31.30 -0.07
CA THR A 534 -2.95 32.19 -1.20
C THR A 534 -2.61 31.36 -2.43
N TYR A 535 -3.47 31.40 -3.44
CA TYR A 535 -3.29 30.69 -4.70
C TYR A 535 -2.64 31.60 -5.75
N VAL A 536 -1.62 31.06 -6.41
CA VAL A 536 -0.87 31.68 -7.50
C VAL A 536 -0.99 30.81 -8.74
N ASP A 537 -1.49 31.41 -9.82
CA ASP A 537 -1.64 30.75 -11.11
C ASP A 537 -0.46 31.12 -12.03
N ALA A 538 0.36 30.14 -12.35
CA ALA A 538 1.48 30.23 -13.28
C ALA A 538 1.24 29.34 -14.53
N SER A 539 -0.02 29.03 -14.86
CA SER A 539 -0.40 28.21 -16.01
C SER A 539 0.05 28.73 -17.37
N SER A 540 0.36 30.02 -17.47
CA SER A 540 0.99 30.60 -18.67
C SER A 540 2.44 30.16 -18.88
N GLN A 541 3.05 29.53 -17.87
CA GLN A 541 4.48 29.21 -17.86
C GLN A 541 4.74 27.72 -18.13
N ALA A 542 3.91 26.77 -17.65
CA ALA A 542 4.14 25.33 -17.85
C ALA A 542 2.95 24.58 -18.47
N THR A 543 3.23 23.43 -19.09
CA THR A 543 2.20 22.55 -19.68
C THR A 543 1.66 21.55 -18.64
N ALA A 544 0.37 21.22 -18.74
CA ALA A 544 -0.32 20.32 -17.80
C ALA A 544 0.36 18.96 -17.56
N SER A 545 1.04 18.43 -18.57
CA SER A 545 1.71 17.13 -18.53
C SER A 545 2.96 17.08 -17.63
N ASN A 546 3.52 18.21 -17.19
CA ASN A 546 4.76 18.29 -16.39
C ASN A 546 4.54 18.81 -14.95
N SER A 547 3.30 18.83 -14.46
CA SER A 547 2.93 19.46 -13.18
C SER A 547 3.70 18.90 -11.97
N ALA A 548 4.05 17.60 -11.95
CA ALA A 548 4.79 16.97 -10.85
C ALA A 548 6.21 17.53 -10.66
N LEU A 549 6.98 17.65 -11.76
CA LEU A 549 8.32 18.24 -11.71
C LEU A 549 8.27 19.73 -11.44
N PHE A 550 7.32 20.42 -12.09
CA PHE A 550 7.11 21.84 -11.85
C PHE A 550 6.87 22.07 -10.36
N ALA A 551 5.94 21.32 -9.75
CA ALA A 551 5.64 21.43 -8.33
C ALA A 551 6.88 21.16 -7.47
N LEU A 552 7.64 20.11 -7.78
CA LEU A 552 8.86 19.76 -7.06
C LEU A 552 9.91 20.89 -7.12
N ARG A 553 10.17 21.45 -8.29
CA ARG A 553 11.09 22.57 -8.47
C ARG A 553 10.57 23.83 -7.77
N ALA A 554 9.31 24.17 -8.01
CA ALA A 554 8.65 25.32 -7.41
C ALA A 554 8.74 25.30 -5.88
N THR A 555 8.60 24.13 -5.22
CA THR A 555 8.78 24.08 -3.76
C THR A 555 10.18 24.49 -3.29
N LYS A 556 11.23 24.24 -4.09
CA LYS A 556 12.60 24.67 -3.78
C LYS A 556 12.76 26.17 -3.97
N GLU A 557 12.27 26.71 -5.08
CA GLU A 557 12.29 28.16 -5.34
C GLU A 557 11.46 28.92 -4.31
N MET A 558 10.31 28.37 -3.90
CA MET A 558 9.48 28.95 -2.85
C MET A 558 10.19 28.97 -1.49
N LYS A 559 10.95 27.93 -1.15
CA LYS A 559 11.80 27.93 0.05
C LYS A 559 12.85 29.03 -0.04
N GLU A 560 13.59 29.11 -1.14
CA GLU A 560 14.65 30.10 -1.33
C GLU A 560 14.10 31.54 -1.28
N SER A 561 13.00 31.81 -1.99
CA SER A 561 12.27 33.08 -1.94
C SER A 561 11.70 33.39 -0.56
N GLY A 562 11.27 32.37 0.18
CA GLY A 562 10.77 32.49 1.55
C GLY A 562 11.86 32.79 2.59
N LEU A 563 13.12 32.44 2.30
CA LEU A 563 14.30 32.75 3.12
C LEU A 563 14.89 34.13 2.81
N GLN A 564 14.67 34.66 1.61
CA GLN A 564 15.08 36.01 1.25
C GLN A 564 14.22 37.04 1.96
N HIS A 565 14.85 37.97 2.69
CA HIS A 565 14.13 39.05 3.36
C HIS A 565 13.38 39.89 2.32
N ASP A 566 12.07 39.97 2.45
CA ASP A 566 11.17 40.64 1.51
C ASP A 566 11.14 40.02 0.11
N GLY A 567 11.54 38.75 -0.02
CA GLY A 567 11.22 37.94 -1.19
C GLY A 567 9.72 37.75 -1.35
N LEU A 568 9.25 37.47 -2.57
CA LEU A 568 7.81 37.42 -2.87
C LEU A 568 7.05 36.42 -1.99
N ILE A 569 7.59 35.20 -1.80
CA ILE A 569 6.94 34.19 -0.93
C ILE A 569 6.97 34.61 0.54
N ASP A 570 8.06 35.25 1.00
CA ASP A 570 8.15 35.80 2.35
C ASP A 570 7.09 36.89 2.60
N GLN A 571 6.92 37.82 1.65
CA GLN A 571 5.87 38.85 1.70
C GLN A 571 4.47 38.25 1.68
N MET A 572 4.23 37.23 0.83
CA MET A 572 2.95 36.53 0.80
C MET A 572 2.61 35.92 2.15
N HIS A 573 3.56 35.24 2.80
CA HIS A 573 3.35 34.67 4.12
C HIS A 573 3.14 35.75 5.20
N LYS A 574 3.96 36.81 5.22
CA LYS A 574 3.79 37.94 6.16
C LYS A 574 2.40 38.58 6.04
N ASN A 575 1.96 38.84 4.81
CA ASN A 575 0.64 39.42 4.53
C ASN A 575 -0.49 38.48 4.95
N ALA A 576 -0.42 37.20 4.56
CA ALA A 576 -1.41 36.20 4.90
C ALA A 576 -1.55 35.99 6.41
N LEU A 577 -0.44 35.94 7.16
CA LEU A 577 -0.45 35.79 8.61
C LEU A 577 -0.98 37.04 9.32
N ASN A 578 -0.62 38.24 8.85
CA ASN A 578 -1.19 39.49 9.36
C ASN A 578 -2.71 39.54 9.17
N LEU A 579 -3.18 39.16 7.97
CA LEU A 579 -4.61 39.09 7.68
C LEU A 579 -5.31 38.02 8.51
N ALA A 580 -4.69 36.85 8.68
CA ALA A 580 -5.22 35.77 9.52
C ALA A 580 -5.41 36.22 10.97
N ARG A 581 -4.46 36.97 11.56
CA ARG A 581 -4.60 37.52 12.93
C ARG A 581 -5.89 38.33 13.08
N SER A 582 -6.22 39.16 12.10
CA SER A 582 -7.44 40.00 12.09
C SER A 582 -8.71 39.32 11.56
N ALA A 583 -8.61 38.14 10.93
CA ALA A 583 -9.75 37.50 10.28
C ALA A 583 -10.81 37.02 11.28
N GLN A 584 -12.08 37.21 10.96
CA GLN A 584 -13.21 36.69 11.76
C GLN A 584 -13.53 35.23 11.45
N THR A 585 -13.11 34.73 10.28
CA THR A 585 -13.33 33.34 9.85
C THR A 585 -12.07 32.49 10.08
N ALA A 586 -12.27 31.20 10.34
CA ALA A 586 -11.18 30.23 10.49
C ALA A 586 -10.43 29.98 9.17
N VAL A 587 -11.06 30.25 8.02
CA VAL A 587 -10.48 30.01 6.69
C VAL A 587 -10.68 31.25 5.82
N SER A 588 -9.61 31.64 5.12
CA SER A 588 -9.63 32.72 4.12
C SER A 588 -8.83 32.33 2.89
N LEU A 589 -9.28 32.81 1.72
CA LEU A 589 -8.62 32.59 0.44
C LEU A 589 -8.16 33.93 -0.16
N GLY A 590 -6.93 33.96 -0.67
CA GLY A 590 -6.40 35.04 -1.49
C GLY A 590 -6.01 34.53 -2.88
N LYS A 591 -6.14 35.38 -3.89
CA LYS A 591 -5.56 35.15 -5.22
C LYS A 591 -4.47 36.19 -5.46
N TYR A 592 -3.29 35.75 -5.87
CA TYR A 592 -2.22 36.64 -6.30
C TYR A 592 -2.33 36.89 -7.81
N GLY A 593 -2.26 38.16 -8.23
CA GLY A 593 -2.37 38.56 -9.64
C GLY A 593 -1.08 39.15 -10.24
N GLY A 594 0.04 39.10 -9.50
CA GLY A 594 1.34 39.56 -10.00
C GLY A 594 2.11 38.46 -10.75
N PRO A 595 3.34 38.74 -11.22
CA PRO A 595 4.17 37.76 -11.91
C PRO A 595 4.42 36.53 -11.02
N ALA A 596 4.40 35.33 -11.60
CA ALA A 596 4.71 34.12 -10.84
C ALA A 596 6.07 34.25 -10.13
N PRO A 597 6.23 33.69 -8.92
CA PRO A 597 7.46 33.78 -8.10
C PRO A 597 8.65 32.99 -8.67
N LEU A 598 8.67 32.78 -9.97
CA LEU A 598 9.66 32.04 -10.73
C LEU A 598 10.60 33.05 -11.41
N ASP A 599 11.89 32.73 -11.49
CA ASP A 599 12.96 33.56 -12.07
C ASP A 599 12.55 34.28 -13.40
N PRO A 600 12.74 35.60 -13.55
CA PRO A 600 12.39 36.35 -14.77
C PRO A 600 13.01 35.87 -16.09
N GLU A 601 13.98 34.93 -16.08
CA GLU A 601 14.48 34.29 -17.30
C GLU A 601 13.46 33.36 -17.99
N TYR A 602 12.34 33.03 -17.33
CA TYR A 602 11.29 32.21 -17.94
C TYR A 602 10.46 32.99 -18.96
N GLY A 603 10.70 32.72 -20.25
CA GLY A 603 9.73 32.98 -21.31
C GLY A 603 9.93 34.23 -22.17
N THR A 604 11.08 34.92 -22.12
CA THR A 604 11.34 36.08 -23.01
C THR A 604 12.16 35.75 -24.27
N GLY A 605 12.61 34.51 -24.44
CA GLY A 605 13.44 34.10 -25.58
C GLY A 605 12.64 33.51 -26.74
N GLY A 606 12.31 34.31 -27.74
CA GLY A 606 11.98 33.80 -29.09
C GLY A 606 13.23 33.19 -29.73
N GLY A 607 13.63 31.98 -29.35
CA GLY A 607 14.77 31.31 -29.95
C GLY A 607 15.25 30.08 -29.19
N ALA A 608 15.23 28.92 -29.88
CA ALA A 608 15.78 27.62 -29.52
C ALA A 608 15.36 27.03 -28.15
N ASP A 609 15.03 25.74 -28.14
CA ASP A 609 14.60 24.87 -27.03
C ASP A 609 15.51 24.87 -25.77
N ARG A 610 16.57 25.70 -25.73
CA ARG A 610 17.52 25.84 -24.62
C ARG A 610 17.14 26.94 -23.63
N TYR A 611 16.29 27.89 -24.02
CA TYR A 611 15.86 29.03 -23.19
C TYR A 611 14.34 29.04 -22.91
N SER A 612 13.61 28.01 -23.37
CA SER A 612 12.23 27.78 -22.98
C SER A 612 12.16 27.16 -21.58
N LEU A 613 11.09 27.41 -20.82
CA LEU A 613 10.86 26.74 -19.53
C LEU A 613 10.94 25.21 -19.69
N ASP A 614 10.42 24.67 -20.79
CA ASP A 614 10.52 23.25 -21.12
C ASP A 614 11.98 22.78 -21.28
N GLY A 615 12.84 23.58 -21.91
CA GLY A 615 14.27 23.31 -22.04
C GLY A 615 15.00 23.26 -20.71
N ILE A 616 14.75 24.24 -19.85
CA ILE A 616 15.34 24.36 -18.50
C ILE A 616 14.82 23.24 -17.59
N LEU A 617 13.50 23.00 -17.59
CA LEU A 617 12.88 21.89 -16.89
C LEU A 617 13.49 20.57 -17.34
N ARG A 618 13.78 20.36 -18.64
CA ARG A 618 14.47 19.14 -19.12
C ARG A 618 15.90 19.00 -18.62
N GLU A 619 16.68 20.08 -18.52
CA GLU A 619 18.04 20.01 -17.98
C GLU A 619 18.05 19.68 -16.48
N GLU A 620 17.20 20.35 -15.71
CA GLU A 620 17.04 20.08 -14.29
C GLU A 620 16.43 18.70 -14.05
N HIS A 621 15.46 18.28 -14.85
CA HIS A 621 14.86 16.95 -14.82
C HIS A 621 15.92 15.86 -14.95
N ILE A 622 16.80 15.97 -15.95
CA ILE A 622 17.93 15.05 -16.13
C ILE A 622 18.88 15.09 -14.91
N LYS A 623 19.10 16.26 -14.31
CA LYS A 623 19.97 16.42 -13.12
C LYS A 623 19.37 15.76 -11.89
N MET A 624 18.08 15.98 -11.61
CA MET A 624 17.36 15.40 -10.48
C MET A 624 17.32 13.87 -10.58
N TYR A 625 17.00 13.33 -11.75
CA TYR A 625 17.01 11.88 -11.98
C TYR A 625 18.42 11.29 -11.83
N LYS A 626 19.45 11.97 -12.35
CA LYS A 626 20.85 11.56 -12.15
C LYS A 626 21.23 11.52 -10.66
N HIS A 627 20.84 12.54 -9.89
CA HIS A 627 21.11 12.58 -8.45
C HIS A 627 20.38 11.45 -7.73
N ALA A 628 19.11 11.21 -8.07
CA ALA A 628 18.32 10.14 -7.47
C ALA A 628 18.90 8.75 -7.75
N ILE A 629 19.22 8.45 -9.02
CA ILE A 629 19.82 7.18 -9.40
C ILE A 629 21.15 6.97 -8.67
N ARG A 630 22.06 7.96 -8.70
CA ARG A 630 23.35 7.86 -7.98
C ARG A 630 23.16 7.66 -6.48
N HIS A 631 22.19 8.33 -5.89
CA HIS A 631 21.87 8.20 -4.47
C HIS A 631 21.47 6.77 -4.13
N PHE A 632 20.53 6.20 -4.89
CA PHE A 632 20.03 4.85 -4.67
C PHE A 632 21.00 3.76 -5.14
N GLU A 633 21.91 4.04 -6.07
CA GLU A 633 23.02 3.15 -6.44
C GLU A 633 24.06 3.06 -5.32
N ARG A 634 24.49 4.20 -4.76
CA ARG A 634 25.43 4.22 -3.62
C ARG A 634 24.85 3.57 -2.37
N ALA A 635 23.55 3.68 -2.16
CA ALA A 635 22.86 2.99 -1.06
C ALA A 635 22.84 1.45 -1.22
N LYS A 636 23.20 0.91 -2.40
CA LYS A 636 23.34 -0.53 -2.65
C LYS A 636 24.73 -1.08 -2.32
N GLU A 637 25.74 -0.23 -2.14
CA GLU A 637 27.09 -0.67 -1.78
C GLU A 637 27.15 -1.03 -0.29
N PRO A 638 27.77 -2.17 0.10
CA PRO A 638 28.02 -2.43 1.51
C PRO A 638 28.83 -1.27 2.09
N ALA A 639 28.48 -0.82 3.30
CA ALA A 639 29.20 0.26 3.96
C ALA A 639 30.71 -0.06 3.94
N PRO A 640 31.58 0.88 3.54
CA PRO A 640 33.01 0.63 3.57
C PRO A 640 33.37 0.24 5.00
N GLU A 641 34.04 -0.91 5.14
CA GLU A 641 34.60 -1.35 6.41
C GLU A 641 35.45 -0.20 6.95
N ARG A 642 35.02 0.37 8.07
CA ARG A 642 35.85 1.31 8.81
C ARG A 642 36.95 0.46 9.44
N HIS A 643 38.14 0.52 8.85
CA HIS A 643 39.38 0.07 9.49
C HIS A 643 39.69 0.94 10.71
#